data_AF-A0A8C1QK72-F1
#
_entry.id   AF-A0A8C1QK72-F1
#
_cell.length_a   1.000
_cell.length_b   1.000
_cell.length_c   1.000
_cell.angle_alpha   90.00
_cell.angle_beta   90.00
_cell.angle_gamma   90.00
#
_symmetry.space_group_name_H-M   'P 1'
#
loop_
_entity.id
_entity.type
_entity.pdbx_description
1 polymer ?
#
loop_
_entity_poly.entity_id
_entity_poly.type
_entity_poly.pdbx_seq_one_letter_code
_entity_poly.pdbx_strand_id
1 'polypeptide(L)'
;MRKTFTTGMATVKKKSLCLQIKLQVDALLDTVRRSRVHFVHCLLPRAEVLRATGSPEESCDPGLMQMDVALLRAQIHGFKLLDSLSIYRQGYPDHMVFSEFRRRFDVLAPHLTKKLGRNYIVKDEKRAVEELLESLELEKSSYHMGLSRVFFRAGTVAKLEGQRDEHTRQNITLFQAACRGFLSRQAFKKRKIQDLAIRCVQKNIKKIRGVKDWPWWKLFTTVRPLVEVQLTEEQIRGKDEEIMHLKLKLEKVEKERNELRLTSDHLESQITELTAELSDERNSAESTSQLLETETSERLRLEKDMKDMTGKFDAVQKQMESMEMEIMEARLLQASEFNGEVENDGDDSGGEWRLKYERVIKDTEFTKKKLQQEMDDKLETEQQNKRHLERKVRDLQADHEESQRSVQQLKKKCQRLAAELQDTKLHLENQEGRNHELERKQRKFDVEKNQFQEELQKERNQREKLGRERDVLTGEVFTIRQQLQEKDTELCTVRLKVEQLESELQDLSSQESKDEASLAKVKKQLRDLEAKVKDQEEELDEQAGTIQMLEQAKLRLEMEMERLRQTHSKELDCKDEEVEEIRLSCSKKDLKQMEVQLEEEYEDKQKVLREKRDLESKLMMAQEQVGQRDVETEKRLRKDLKRTKVLLADAQMMLDHLKSNVPSKREIIALKNKLEESEFACTAAVKARKSMELEIEDLHIQMDDITKAKMALEEQISRLQREKNDLQSRFEEDQEDMNELMKKHKAAVTQSTRDLVQISDLQTQVEEAMKEKQEIQDKLHSLQSQLEFQEQSMVEKSLVSRQEAKIRELETKLEYERTQTKRLESLVTRLKENLEKMTEERDQRIASENREKDQNKRMQRQTRDIKEEMTELSKKEAEASRRKHELEMDIESLEAANQSLQADLKLAFKRIGDLQAAMEDEMETDDDDDLINSGDESDMDSEVEDRVDGVKSLLSKSKGSTKTLSDEGTQKTTSSRQHLMALDS
;
A
#
# COMPACT_ATOMS: atom_id res chain seq x y z
N MET A 1 17.92 5.28 -17.07
CA MET A 1 17.84 3.89 -17.55
C MET A 1 17.76 3.75 -19.08
N ARG A 2 16.88 4.47 -19.81
CA ARG A 2 16.60 4.21 -21.25
C ARG A 2 17.72 4.45 -22.33
N LYS A 3 19.03 4.44 -22.06
CA LYS A 3 20.06 4.74 -23.11
C LYS A 3 21.43 4.01 -23.08
N THR A 4 21.64 2.93 -22.30
CA THR A 4 22.99 2.30 -22.19
C THR A 4 23.10 0.80 -22.49
N PHE A 5 22.09 0.18 -23.12
CA PHE A 5 22.15 -1.23 -23.56
C PHE A 5 22.21 -1.43 -25.08
N THR A 6 22.55 -0.38 -25.84
CA THR A 6 22.59 -0.43 -27.31
C THR A 6 23.95 -0.89 -27.87
N THR A 7 23.96 -2.14 -28.34
CA THR A 7 24.60 -2.61 -29.60
C THR A 7 26.07 -3.11 -29.59
N GLY A 8 26.32 -4.18 -30.37
CA GLY A 8 27.58 -4.49 -31.07
C GLY A 8 28.41 -5.66 -30.53
N MET A 9 28.53 -6.75 -31.30
CA MET A 9 29.34 -7.98 -31.07
C MET A 9 28.85 -8.94 -29.95
N ALA A 10 27.77 -9.69 -30.19
CA ALA A 10 27.13 -10.60 -29.23
C ALA A 10 27.97 -11.86 -28.93
N THR A 11 28.71 -12.38 -29.92
CA THR A 11 29.48 -13.62 -29.80
C THR A 11 30.85 -13.36 -29.17
N VAL A 12 31.48 -12.21 -29.46
CA VAL A 12 32.77 -11.83 -28.85
C VAL A 12 32.60 -11.24 -27.44
N LYS A 13 31.51 -10.49 -27.16
CA LYS A 13 31.27 -9.88 -25.83
C LYS A 13 31.05 -10.90 -24.70
N LYS A 14 30.55 -12.11 -24.96
CA LYS A 14 30.40 -13.15 -23.93
C LYS A 14 31.76 -13.63 -23.37
N LYS A 15 32.87 -13.48 -24.11
CA LYS A 15 34.22 -13.90 -23.67
C LYS A 15 35.21 -12.74 -23.39
N SER A 16 34.94 -11.49 -23.83
CA SER A 16 35.84 -10.35 -23.63
C SER A 16 35.50 -9.51 -22.38
N LEU A 17 36.26 -9.72 -21.30
CA LEU A 17 36.12 -8.99 -20.03
C LEU A 17 36.22 -7.45 -20.19
N CYS A 18 37.10 -6.97 -21.07
CA CYS A 18 37.29 -5.53 -21.30
C CYS A 18 36.02 -4.85 -21.86
N LEU A 19 35.28 -5.54 -22.72
CA LEU A 19 34.01 -5.01 -23.26
C LEU A 19 32.88 -5.05 -22.22
N GLN A 20 32.87 -6.04 -21.33
CA GLN A 20 31.91 -6.13 -20.23
C GLN A 20 32.11 -4.99 -19.22
N ILE A 21 33.37 -4.74 -18.82
CA ILE A 21 33.74 -3.61 -17.93
C ILE A 21 33.30 -2.29 -18.57
N LYS A 22 33.57 -2.08 -19.88
CA LYS A 22 33.16 -0.85 -20.57
C LYS A 22 31.64 -0.62 -20.46
N LEU A 23 30.81 -1.62 -20.76
CA LEU A 23 29.35 -1.49 -20.72
C LEU A 23 28.82 -1.18 -19.30
N GLN A 24 29.41 -1.80 -18.27
CA GLN A 24 29.08 -1.52 -16.88
C GLN A 24 29.47 -0.09 -16.47
N VAL A 25 30.66 0.37 -16.87
CA VAL A 25 31.13 1.73 -16.63
C VAL A 25 30.27 2.75 -17.36
N ASP A 26 29.90 2.52 -18.62
CA ASP A 26 29.01 3.39 -19.38
C ASP A 26 27.64 3.53 -18.69
N ALA A 27 27.04 2.44 -18.21
CA ALA A 27 25.79 2.46 -17.45
C ALA A 27 25.91 3.18 -16.08
N LEU A 28 27.04 3.02 -15.39
CA LEU A 28 27.33 3.73 -14.14
C LEU A 28 27.48 5.23 -14.38
N LEU A 29 28.27 5.64 -15.39
CA LEU A 29 28.44 7.03 -15.79
C LEU A 29 27.11 7.69 -16.16
N ASP A 30 26.24 6.97 -16.87
CA ASP A 30 24.92 7.49 -17.25
C ASP A 30 23.94 7.60 -16.07
N THR A 31 24.19 6.86 -14.99
CA THR A 31 23.48 7.00 -13.71
C THR A 31 24.01 8.21 -12.95
N VAL A 32 25.34 8.38 -12.87
CA VAL A 32 26.01 9.54 -12.24
C VAL A 32 25.66 10.86 -12.93
N ARG A 33 25.56 10.88 -14.27
CA ARG A 33 25.13 12.07 -15.05
C ARG A 33 23.70 12.52 -14.76
N ARG A 34 22.84 11.62 -14.26
CA ARG A 34 21.42 11.88 -13.98
C ARG A 34 21.15 12.18 -12.50
N SER A 35 22.13 11.96 -11.62
CA SER A 35 21.99 12.20 -10.19
C SER A 35 22.54 13.57 -9.78
N ARG A 36 22.17 14.03 -8.58
CA ARG A 36 22.83 15.17 -7.94
C ARG A 36 24.14 14.69 -7.32
N VAL A 37 25.26 14.99 -7.97
CA VAL A 37 26.59 14.54 -7.52
C VAL A 37 27.13 15.47 -6.41
N HIS A 38 27.66 14.88 -5.37
CA HIS A 38 28.41 15.56 -4.31
C HIS A 38 29.84 14.99 -4.30
N PHE A 39 30.85 15.86 -4.34
CA PHE A 39 32.26 15.45 -4.42
C PHE A 39 32.93 15.56 -3.04
N VAL A 40 33.69 14.52 -2.70
CA VAL A 40 34.61 14.50 -1.55
C VAL A 40 36.02 14.29 -2.09
N HIS A 41 36.89 15.27 -1.92
CA HIS A 41 38.27 15.21 -2.42
C HIS A 41 39.21 14.79 -1.29
N CYS A 42 39.57 13.50 -1.28
CA CYS A 42 40.53 12.97 -0.33
C CYS A 42 41.96 13.33 -0.77
N LEU A 43 42.66 14.15 0.02
CA LEU A 43 44.05 14.53 -0.22
C LEU A 43 45.00 13.67 0.62
N LEU A 44 46.04 13.12 0.00
CA LEU A 44 47.09 12.36 0.69
C LEU A 44 48.15 13.33 1.25
N PRO A 45 48.36 13.41 2.58
CA PRO A 45 49.27 14.41 3.18
C PRO A 45 50.76 14.10 3.00
N ARG A 46 51.14 12.84 2.75
CA ARG A 46 52.53 12.39 2.53
C ARG A 46 52.54 11.08 1.71
N ALA A 47 53.48 10.93 0.80
CA ALA A 47 53.53 9.80 -0.14
C ALA A 47 53.74 8.42 0.51
N GLU A 48 54.39 8.36 1.68
CA GLU A 48 54.89 7.11 2.28
C GLU A 48 53.83 6.25 2.98
N VAL A 49 52.63 6.80 3.27
CA VAL A 49 51.55 6.09 3.98
C VAL A 49 51.12 4.81 3.25
N LEU A 50 51.32 4.72 1.93
CA LEU A 50 50.99 3.56 1.11
C LEU A 50 52.00 2.40 1.17
N ARG A 51 53.14 2.53 1.86
CA ARG A 51 54.11 1.42 2.04
C ARG A 51 53.98 0.69 3.37
N ALA A 52 53.21 1.21 4.33
CA ALA A 52 53.14 0.70 5.70
C ALA A 52 52.09 -0.43 5.88
N THR A 53 52.01 -1.41 4.98
CA THR A 53 51.20 -2.63 5.16
C THR A 53 51.94 -3.67 6.03
N GLY A 54 52.41 -3.27 7.22
CA GLY A 54 53.28 -4.15 8.02
C GLY A 54 53.78 -3.67 9.38
N SER A 55 53.19 -2.65 10.03
CA SER A 55 53.39 -2.38 11.48
C SER A 55 52.41 -1.31 11.97
N PRO A 56 51.59 -1.56 13.02
CA PRO A 56 50.76 -0.54 13.66
C PRO A 56 51.42 -0.02 14.95
N GLU A 57 52.66 0.47 14.85
CA GLU A 57 53.36 1.11 15.98
C GLU A 57 53.99 2.44 15.53
N GLU A 58 53.30 3.53 15.80
CA GLU A 58 53.78 4.65 16.63
C GLU A 58 52.70 5.75 16.68
N SER A 59 52.46 6.28 17.87
CA SER A 59 51.49 7.34 18.12
C SER A 59 52.00 8.70 17.62
N CYS A 60 51.91 8.93 16.31
CA CYS A 60 52.07 10.26 15.74
C CYS A 60 50.96 11.19 16.26
N ASP A 61 51.35 12.11 17.14
CA ASP A 61 50.53 13.20 17.66
C ASP A 61 49.86 13.97 16.48
N PRO A 62 48.53 14.08 16.40
CA PRO A 62 47.85 14.66 15.24
C PRO A 62 48.29 16.10 14.89
N GLY A 63 48.85 16.83 15.85
CA GLY A 63 49.41 18.18 15.66
C GLY A 63 50.75 18.23 14.91
N LEU A 64 51.43 17.09 14.70
CA LEU A 64 52.76 17.00 14.08
C LEU A 64 52.80 16.20 12.77
N MET A 65 51.66 16.04 12.09
CA MET A 65 51.58 15.52 10.72
C MET A 65 52.47 16.35 9.77
N GLN A 66 53.66 15.83 9.44
CA GLN A 66 54.61 16.48 8.54
C GLN A 66 54.10 16.42 7.09
N MET A 67 53.36 17.45 6.69
CA MET A 67 52.70 17.55 5.38
C MET A 67 53.70 17.79 4.25
N ASP A 68 53.63 16.98 3.20
CA ASP A 68 54.34 17.24 1.94
C ASP A 68 53.59 18.32 1.14
N VAL A 69 54.05 19.55 1.29
CA VAL A 69 53.46 20.74 0.65
C VAL A 69 53.66 20.74 -0.88
N ALA A 70 54.62 19.98 -1.42
CA ALA A 70 54.81 19.85 -2.86
C ALA A 70 53.79 18.86 -3.44
N LEU A 71 53.65 17.69 -2.81
CA LEU A 71 52.64 16.69 -3.14
C LEU A 71 51.22 17.23 -3.01
N LEU A 72 50.91 17.94 -1.93
CA LEU A 72 49.59 18.54 -1.74
C LEU A 72 49.28 19.63 -2.78
N ARG A 73 50.25 20.46 -3.14
CA ARG A 73 50.08 21.41 -4.26
C ARG A 73 49.83 20.68 -5.58
N ALA A 74 50.58 19.62 -5.87
CA ALA A 74 50.37 18.81 -7.07
C ALA A 74 48.96 18.18 -7.10
N GLN A 75 48.46 17.67 -5.98
CA GLN A 75 47.09 17.14 -5.88
C GLN A 75 46.02 18.23 -6.04
N ILE A 76 46.18 19.39 -5.38
CA ILE A 76 45.22 20.52 -5.48
C ILE A 76 45.11 21.02 -6.93
N HIS A 77 46.23 21.11 -7.65
CA HIS A 77 46.23 21.44 -9.08
C HIS A 77 45.68 20.30 -9.94
N GLY A 78 46.08 19.04 -9.69
CA GLY A 78 45.65 17.87 -10.46
C GLY A 78 44.14 17.61 -10.37
N PHE A 79 43.54 17.78 -9.19
CA PHE A 79 42.10 17.71 -8.97
C PHE A 79 41.33 18.97 -9.42
N LYS A 80 42.02 20.00 -9.92
CA LYS A 80 41.43 21.30 -10.32
C LYS A 80 40.56 21.93 -9.22
N LEU A 81 41.00 21.81 -7.96
CA LEU A 81 40.26 22.34 -6.81
C LEU A 81 40.18 23.87 -6.84
N LEU A 82 41.22 24.55 -7.32
CA LEU A 82 41.24 26.01 -7.43
C LEU A 82 40.21 26.52 -8.46
N ASP A 83 40.12 25.86 -9.62
CA ASP A 83 39.12 26.19 -10.65
C ASP A 83 37.70 25.95 -10.12
N SER A 84 37.49 24.80 -9.46
CA SER A 84 36.21 24.42 -8.87
C SER A 84 35.77 25.39 -7.77
N LEU A 85 36.68 25.81 -6.89
CA LEU A 85 36.43 26.79 -5.84
C LEU A 85 36.24 28.20 -6.40
N SER A 86 36.93 28.55 -7.49
CA SER A 86 36.69 29.80 -8.22
C SER A 86 35.27 29.84 -8.79
N ILE A 87 34.81 28.76 -9.44
CA ILE A 87 33.44 28.63 -9.94
C ILE A 87 32.42 28.66 -8.78
N TYR A 88 32.69 27.97 -7.67
CA TYR A 88 31.81 27.97 -6.49
C TYR A 88 31.67 29.37 -5.87
N ARG A 89 32.77 30.15 -5.82
CA ARG A 89 32.78 31.53 -5.28
C ARG A 89 32.18 32.54 -6.25
N GLN A 90 32.49 32.44 -7.54
CA GLN A 90 32.04 33.38 -8.58
C GLN A 90 30.64 33.10 -9.12
N GLY A 91 30.18 31.85 -9.04
CA GLY A 91 28.83 31.45 -9.41
C GLY A 91 27.83 31.50 -8.25
N TYR A 92 26.73 30.78 -8.44
CA TYR A 92 25.63 30.66 -7.49
C TYR A 92 25.36 29.15 -7.25
N PRO A 93 26.05 28.52 -6.28
CA PRO A 93 25.99 27.07 -6.09
C PRO A 93 24.63 26.58 -5.58
N ASP A 94 23.97 27.38 -4.75
CA ASP A 94 22.66 27.08 -4.18
C ASP A 94 21.55 27.61 -5.09
N HIS A 95 20.51 26.82 -5.33
CA HIS A 95 19.37 27.25 -6.13
C HIS A 95 18.11 26.45 -5.79
N MET A 96 16.94 27.06 -5.99
CA MET A 96 15.64 26.40 -5.77
C MET A 96 14.55 26.99 -6.68
N VAL A 97 13.46 26.24 -6.86
CA VAL A 97 12.30 26.67 -7.67
C VAL A 97 11.54 27.80 -6.96
N PHE A 98 10.89 28.69 -7.72
CA PHE A 98 10.17 29.85 -7.17
C PHE A 98 9.12 29.47 -6.11
N SER A 99 8.24 28.52 -6.40
CA SER A 99 7.30 27.95 -5.42
C SER A 99 7.95 27.41 -4.15
N GLU A 100 9.12 26.77 -4.25
CA GLU A 100 9.86 26.27 -3.09
C GLU A 100 10.44 27.41 -2.23
N PHE A 101 11.06 28.42 -2.86
CA PHE A 101 11.58 29.59 -2.17
C PHE A 101 10.49 30.28 -1.35
N ARG A 102 9.33 30.53 -1.97
CA ARG A 102 8.18 31.13 -1.31
C ARG A 102 7.63 30.26 -0.17
N ARG A 103 7.41 28.96 -0.40
CA ARG A 103 6.94 28.05 0.65
C ARG A 103 7.87 28.00 1.87
N ARG A 104 9.19 28.17 1.66
CA ARG A 104 10.19 28.22 2.75
C ARG A 104 10.25 29.59 3.45
N PHE A 105 10.14 30.70 2.72
CA PHE A 105 10.53 32.03 3.22
C PHE A 105 9.43 33.11 3.22
N ASP A 106 8.21 32.86 2.70
CA ASP A 106 7.07 33.80 2.79
C ASP A 106 6.77 34.18 4.27
N VAL A 107 7.09 33.31 5.24
CA VAL A 107 6.92 33.56 6.69
C VAL A 107 7.80 34.69 7.23
N LEU A 108 8.91 35.01 6.56
CA LEU A 108 9.78 36.14 6.90
C LEU A 108 9.21 37.49 6.43
N ALA A 109 8.22 37.48 5.53
CA ALA A 109 7.54 38.67 5.03
C ALA A 109 6.01 38.59 5.25
N PRO A 110 5.50 38.58 6.51
CA PRO A 110 4.07 38.34 6.80
C PRO A 110 3.10 39.33 6.14
N HIS A 111 3.58 40.51 5.75
CA HIS A 111 2.80 41.52 5.04
C HIS A 111 2.54 41.12 3.57
N LEU A 112 3.49 40.46 2.90
CA LEU A 112 3.28 39.90 1.56
C LEU A 112 2.32 38.70 1.60
N THR A 113 2.42 37.84 2.62
CA THR A 113 1.48 36.72 2.81
C THR A 113 0.03 37.19 2.96
N LYS A 114 -0.19 38.36 3.59
CA LYS A 114 -1.52 39.00 3.69
C LYS A 114 -1.99 39.57 2.35
N LYS A 115 -1.08 40.19 1.57
CA LYS A 115 -1.35 40.84 0.28
C LYS A 115 -1.64 39.85 -0.85
N LEU A 116 -0.87 38.76 -0.94
CA LEU A 116 -1.00 37.73 -1.99
C LEU A 116 -2.12 36.71 -1.69
N GLY A 117 -2.72 36.78 -0.50
CA GLY A 117 -3.76 35.87 -0.03
C GLY A 117 -3.21 34.51 0.44
N ARG A 118 -4.03 33.75 1.18
CA ARG A 118 -3.69 32.39 1.63
C ARG A 118 -3.74 31.34 0.50
N ASN A 119 -4.07 31.76 -0.72
CA ASN A 119 -4.22 30.87 -1.87
C ASN A 119 -2.83 30.56 -2.45
N TYR A 120 -2.41 29.30 -2.33
CA TYR A 120 -1.12 28.81 -2.83
C TYR A 120 -0.93 28.95 -4.36
N ILE A 121 -2.00 29.27 -5.10
CA ILE A 121 -1.97 29.45 -6.56
C ILE A 121 -1.76 30.94 -6.87
N VAL A 122 -0.50 31.34 -7.07
CA VAL A 122 -0.17 32.68 -7.56
C VAL A 122 0.13 32.61 -9.05
N LYS A 123 -0.59 33.40 -9.86
CA LYS A 123 -0.54 33.37 -11.33
C LYS A 123 0.82 33.74 -11.92
N ASP A 124 1.66 34.43 -11.15
CA ASP A 124 3.03 34.79 -11.52
C ASP A 124 3.96 34.52 -10.32
N GLU A 125 4.53 33.32 -10.28
CA GLU A 125 5.47 32.94 -9.20
C GLU A 125 6.75 33.78 -9.23
N LYS A 126 7.20 34.19 -10.42
CA LYS A 126 8.46 34.93 -10.58
C LYS A 126 8.34 36.30 -9.92
N ARG A 127 7.29 37.06 -10.25
CA ARG A 127 7.05 38.37 -9.65
C ARG A 127 6.84 38.29 -8.14
N ALA A 128 6.13 37.27 -7.65
CA ALA A 128 5.95 37.09 -6.20
C ALA A 128 7.26 36.76 -5.47
N VAL A 129 8.19 36.07 -6.13
CA VAL A 129 9.56 35.88 -5.63
C VAL A 129 10.36 37.18 -5.68
N GLU A 130 10.22 37.99 -6.73
CA GLU A 130 10.87 39.32 -6.82
C GLU A 130 10.40 40.23 -5.66
N GLU A 131 9.08 40.35 -5.45
CA GLU A 131 8.52 41.11 -4.31
C GLU A 131 9.01 40.56 -2.94
N LEU A 132 9.17 39.23 -2.80
CA LEU A 132 9.73 38.62 -1.58
C LEU A 132 11.22 38.91 -1.39
N LEU A 133 12.04 38.82 -2.44
CA LEU A 133 13.48 39.10 -2.37
C LEU A 133 13.76 40.57 -2.06
N GLU A 134 12.92 41.48 -2.56
CA GLU A 134 12.94 42.90 -2.18
C GLU A 134 12.56 43.10 -0.71
N SER A 135 11.50 42.43 -0.24
CA SER A 135 11.07 42.48 1.18
C SER A 135 12.07 41.87 2.16
N LEU A 136 12.93 40.95 1.72
CA LEU A 136 13.98 40.33 2.53
C LEU A 136 15.26 41.18 2.60
N GLU A 137 15.28 42.34 1.91
CA GLU A 137 16.42 43.27 1.83
C GLU A 137 17.75 42.58 1.46
N LEU A 138 17.69 41.56 0.60
CA LEU A 138 18.87 40.84 0.15
C LEU A 138 19.70 41.67 -0.84
N GLU A 139 21.01 41.61 -0.68
CA GLU A 139 21.94 42.27 -1.59
C GLU A 139 21.80 41.69 -3.00
N LYS A 140 21.69 42.55 -4.02
CA LYS A 140 21.51 42.09 -5.42
C LYS A 140 22.70 41.29 -5.98
N SER A 141 23.83 41.23 -5.27
CA SER A 141 24.97 40.35 -5.58
C SER A 141 24.85 38.95 -4.98
N SER A 142 24.02 38.78 -3.94
CA SER A 142 23.85 37.53 -3.18
C SER A 142 22.88 36.55 -3.83
N TYR A 143 22.08 37.00 -4.80
CA TYR A 143 21.16 36.17 -5.55
C TYR A 143 21.10 36.54 -7.03
N HIS A 144 20.52 35.66 -7.85
CA HIS A 144 20.23 35.90 -9.26
C HIS A 144 18.91 35.22 -9.67
N MET A 145 18.08 35.92 -10.42
CA MET A 145 16.77 35.44 -10.89
C MET A 145 16.89 34.76 -12.25
N GLY A 146 16.62 33.46 -12.29
CA GLY A 146 16.51 32.69 -13.53
C GLY A 146 15.11 32.72 -14.15
N LEU A 147 14.84 31.74 -15.02
CA LEU A 147 13.54 31.57 -15.68
C LEU A 147 12.48 30.91 -14.77
N SER A 148 12.89 29.97 -13.92
CA SER A 148 12.02 29.20 -13.02
C SER A 148 12.62 28.94 -11.62
N ARG A 149 13.82 29.49 -11.38
CA ARG A 149 14.62 29.23 -10.18
C ARG A 149 15.31 30.51 -9.71
N VAL A 150 15.44 30.66 -8.40
CA VAL A 150 16.36 31.63 -7.79
C VAL A 150 17.68 30.91 -7.54
N PHE A 151 18.76 31.61 -7.83
CA PHE A 151 20.14 31.19 -7.60
C PHE A 151 20.74 32.06 -6.49
N PHE A 152 21.57 31.48 -5.62
CA PHE A 152 22.10 32.13 -4.42
C PHE A 152 23.61 31.92 -4.29
N ARG A 153 24.30 32.94 -3.75
CA ARG A 153 25.68 32.79 -3.29
C ARG A 153 25.71 31.85 -2.09
N ALA A 154 26.80 31.09 -1.98
CA ALA A 154 27.05 30.19 -0.86
C ALA A 154 26.77 30.87 0.49
N GLY A 155 25.99 30.20 1.35
CA GLY A 155 25.62 30.69 2.68
C GLY A 155 24.43 31.66 2.73
N THR A 156 23.97 32.23 1.60
CA THR A 156 22.79 33.11 1.59
C THR A 156 21.53 32.37 2.03
N VAL A 157 21.33 31.14 1.53
CA VAL A 157 20.19 30.29 1.92
C VAL A 157 20.27 29.93 3.40
N ALA A 158 21.45 29.54 3.90
CA ALA A 158 21.64 29.22 5.31
C ALA A 158 21.33 30.41 6.24
N LYS A 159 21.67 31.64 5.85
CA LYS A 159 21.29 32.86 6.58
C LYS A 159 19.77 33.04 6.63
N LEU A 160 19.07 32.84 5.50
CA LEU A 160 17.61 32.91 5.43
C LEU A 160 16.93 31.81 6.26
N GLU A 161 17.48 30.59 6.26
CA GLU A 161 16.96 29.50 7.09
C GLU A 161 17.14 29.78 8.59
N GLY A 162 18.29 30.32 9.00
CA GLY A 162 18.49 30.79 10.37
C GLY A 162 17.51 31.88 10.80
N GLN A 163 17.24 32.87 9.93
CA GLN A 163 16.23 33.90 10.19
C GLN A 163 14.82 33.31 10.28
N ARG A 164 14.47 32.35 9.41
CA ARG A 164 13.17 31.67 9.41
C ARG A 164 12.96 30.90 10.71
N ASP A 165 13.99 30.22 11.18
CA ASP A 165 13.91 29.36 12.37
C ASP A 165 13.86 30.22 13.64
N GLU A 166 14.52 31.38 13.68
CA GLU A 166 14.33 32.42 14.70
C GLU A 166 12.87 32.91 14.73
N HIS A 167 12.35 33.37 13.59
CA HIS A 167 10.99 33.95 13.49
C HIS A 167 9.88 32.93 13.75
N THR A 168 10.11 31.64 13.48
CA THR A 168 9.11 30.57 13.71
C THR A 168 9.21 29.92 15.10
N ARG A 169 10.33 30.09 15.83
CA ARG A 169 10.58 29.46 17.13
C ARG A 169 9.42 29.62 18.11
N GLN A 170 8.95 30.85 18.34
CA GLN A 170 7.89 31.12 19.31
C GLN A 170 6.58 30.37 18.97
N ASN A 171 6.19 30.34 17.70
CA ASN A 171 5.00 29.62 17.25
C ASN A 171 5.15 28.11 17.42
N ILE A 172 6.34 27.56 17.14
CA ILE A 172 6.65 26.14 17.37
C ILE A 172 6.61 25.81 18.86
N THR A 173 7.19 26.64 19.73
CA THR A 173 7.15 26.46 21.19
C THR A 173 5.71 26.49 21.73
N LEU A 174 4.88 27.43 21.27
CA LEU A 174 3.46 27.50 21.65
C LEU A 174 2.68 26.26 21.19
N PHE A 175 2.91 25.79 19.96
CA PHE A 175 2.32 24.56 19.43
C PHE A 175 2.76 23.32 20.23
N GLN A 176 4.07 23.16 20.46
CA GLN A 176 4.61 22.10 21.30
C GLN A 176 4.01 22.12 22.72
N ALA A 177 3.85 23.30 23.33
CA ALA A 177 3.22 23.44 24.65
C ALA A 177 1.74 23.02 24.63
N ALA A 178 0.99 23.37 23.59
CA ALA A 178 -0.39 22.92 23.40
C ALA A 178 -0.48 21.38 23.25
N CYS A 179 0.40 20.77 22.44
CA CYS A 179 0.49 19.32 22.27
C CYS A 179 0.86 18.60 23.58
N ARG A 180 1.91 19.06 24.29
CA ARG A 180 2.32 18.52 25.59
C ARG A 180 1.16 18.61 26.59
N GLY A 181 0.50 19.77 26.68
CA GLY A 181 -0.67 19.96 27.54
C GLY A 181 -1.87 19.07 27.17
N PHE A 182 -2.14 18.84 25.89
CA PHE A 182 -3.19 17.93 25.44
C PHE A 182 -2.91 16.47 25.87
N LEU A 183 -1.69 15.98 25.63
CA LEU A 183 -1.26 14.64 26.03
C LEU A 183 -1.31 14.45 27.55
N SER A 184 -0.80 15.42 28.32
CA SER A 184 -0.87 15.40 29.79
C SER A 184 -2.31 15.36 30.30
N ARG A 185 -3.25 16.10 29.68
CA ARG A 185 -4.68 16.06 30.04
C ARG A 185 -5.32 14.71 29.72
N GLN A 186 -4.98 14.06 28.61
CA GLN A 186 -5.46 12.69 28.34
C GLN A 186 -4.89 11.68 29.34
N ALA A 187 -3.58 11.73 29.63
CA ALA A 187 -2.95 10.86 30.62
C ALA A 187 -3.55 11.05 32.03
N PHE A 188 -3.84 12.29 32.41
CA PHE A 188 -4.51 12.60 33.68
C PHE A 188 -5.93 12.04 33.75
N LYS A 189 -6.75 12.18 32.68
CA LYS A 189 -8.09 11.55 32.60
C LYS A 189 -7.98 10.03 32.84
N LYS A 190 -7.05 9.35 32.16
CA LYS A 190 -6.81 7.91 32.34
C LYS A 190 -6.44 7.57 33.78
N ARG A 191 -5.54 8.32 34.41
CA ARG A 191 -5.18 8.13 35.83
C ARG A 191 -6.35 8.38 36.78
N LYS A 192 -7.19 9.40 36.55
CA LYS A 192 -8.39 9.66 37.37
C LYS A 192 -9.40 8.51 37.30
N ILE A 193 -9.60 7.94 36.11
CA ILE A 193 -10.46 6.74 35.93
C ILE A 193 -9.84 5.53 36.63
N GLN A 194 -8.52 5.31 36.50
CA GLN A 194 -7.82 4.22 37.18
C GLN A 194 -7.91 4.33 38.71
N ASP A 195 -7.70 5.52 39.29
CA ASP A 195 -7.81 5.78 40.72
C ASP A 195 -9.23 5.50 41.26
N LEU A 196 -10.27 5.93 40.53
CA LEU A 196 -11.66 5.59 40.87
C LEU A 196 -11.91 4.08 40.76
N ALA A 197 -11.45 3.44 39.68
CA ALA A 197 -11.59 2.00 39.47
C ALA A 197 -10.89 1.20 40.57
N ILE A 198 -9.68 1.59 40.98
CA ILE A 198 -8.93 0.98 42.10
C ILE A 198 -9.75 1.06 43.40
N ARG A 199 -10.30 2.23 43.76
CA ARG A 199 -11.17 2.36 44.94
C ARG A 199 -12.41 1.47 44.86
N CYS A 200 -13.07 1.41 43.70
CA CYS A 200 -14.23 0.55 43.48
C CYS A 200 -13.88 -0.95 43.60
N VAL A 201 -12.78 -1.39 42.96
CA VAL A 201 -12.28 -2.76 43.02
C VAL A 201 -11.89 -3.15 44.45
N GLN A 202 -11.14 -2.30 45.18
CA GLN A 202 -10.78 -2.54 46.58
C GLN A 202 -12.03 -2.68 47.48
N LYS A 203 -13.02 -1.79 47.31
CA LYS A 203 -14.30 -1.84 48.05
C LYS A 203 -15.08 -3.12 47.72
N ASN A 204 -15.13 -3.51 46.45
CA ASN A 204 -15.80 -4.73 45.99
C ASN A 204 -15.09 -6.00 46.50
N ILE A 205 -13.75 -6.06 46.48
CA ILE A 205 -12.99 -7.18 47.06
C ILE A 205 -13.29 -7.31 48.56
N LYS A 206 -13.34 -6.20 49.31
CA LYS A 206 -13.69 -6.21 50.74
C LYS A 206 -15.12 -6.71 50.99
N LYS A 207 -16.08 -6.32 50.14
CA LYS A 207 -17.47 -6.81 50.23
C LYS A 207 -17.60 -8.28 49.81
N ILE A 208 -16.96 -8.70 48.72
CA ILE A 208 -16.92 -10.10 48.28
C ILE A 208 -16.31 -10.99 49.37
N ARG A 209 -15.20 -10.60 50.02
CA ARG A 209 -14.64 -11.39 51.15
C ARG A 209 -15.65 -11.60 52.29
N GLY A 210 -16.47 -10.59 52.60
CA GLY A 210 -17.50 -10.71 53.65
C GLY A 210 -18.76 -11.48 53.24
N VAL A 211 -18.97 -11.73 51.95
CA VAL A 211 -20.22 -12.31 51.40
C VAL A 211 -19.98 -13.65 50.71
N LYS A 212 -18.75 -13.98 50.30
CA LYS A 212 -18.36 -15.21 49.57
C LYS A 212 -18.86 -16.47 50.24
N ASP A 213 -18.81 -16.54 51.58
CA ASP A 213 -19.19 -17.72 52.34
C ASP A 213 -20.67 -17.76 52.75
N TRP A 214 -21.43 -16.71 52.49
CA TRP A 214 -22.85 -16.62 52.82
C TRP A 214 -23.68 -17.57 51.94
N PRO A 215 -24.48 -18.49 52.51
CA PRO A 215 -25.23 -19.49 51.73
C PRO A 215 -26.19 -18.89 50.69
N TRP A 216 -26.85 -17.77 51.03
CA TRP A 216 -27.75 -17.06 50.11
C TRP A 216 -27.02 -16.45 48.91
N TRP A 217 -25.78 -15.96 49.11
CA TRP A 217 -24.95 -15.49 48.01
C TRP A 217 -24.55 -16.63 47.08
N LYS A 218 -24.10 -17.76 47.64
CA LYS A 218 -23.77 -18.97 46.88
C LYS A 218 -24.97 -19.39 46.02
N LEU A 219 -26.15 -19.53 46.62
CA LEU A 219 -27.40 -19.86 45.91
C LEU A 219 -27.70 -18.85 44.78
N PHE A 220 -27.65 -17.54 45.06
CA PHE A 220 -27.87 -16.50 44.06
C PHE A 220 -26.88 -16.59 42.90
N THR A 221 -25.58 -16.76 43.17
CA THR A 221 -24.56 -16.89 42.11
C THR A 221 -24.69 -18.16 41.28
N THR A 222 -25.21 -19.26 41.84
CA THR A 222 -25.44 -20.50 41.09
C THR A 222 -26.73 -20.45 40.27
N VAL A 223 -27.78 -19.80 40.79
CA VAL A 223 -29.10 -19.78 40.14
C VAL A 223 -29.22 -18.65 39.12
N ARG A 224 -28.63 -17.47 39.36
CA ARG A 224 -28.76 -16.31 38.45
C ARG A 224 -28.37 -16.64 37.00
N PRO A 225 -27.23 -17.30 36.69
CA PRO A 225 -26.87 -17.62 35.30
C PRO A 225 -27.87 -18.56 34.59
N LEU A 226 -28.66 -19.34 35.35
CA LEU A 226 -29.71 -20.22 34.83
C LEU A 226 -31.01 -19.45 34.52
N VAL A 227 -31.13 -18.21 34.98
CA VAL A 227 -32.29 -17.31 34.79
C VAL A 227 -31.95 -16.17 33.81
N GLU A 228 -30.68 -15.77 33.73
CA GLU A 228 -30.15 -14.63 32.95
C GLU A 228 -30.01 -14.96 31.43
N VAL A 229 -30.97 -15.71 30.89
CA VAL A 229 -31.07 -16.10 29.46
C VAL A 229 -31.74 -15.00 28.62
N GLN A 230 -32.42 -14.04 29.25
CA GLN A 230 -32.98 -12.87 28.57
C GLN A 230 -31.94 -11.75 28.48
N LEU A 231 -31.23 -11.69 27.34
CA LEU A 231 -30.62 -10.45 26.87
C LEU A 231 -31.69 -9.36 26.87
N THR A 232 -31.39 -8.21 27.47
CA THR A 232 -32.32 -7.08 27.45
C THR A 232 -32.39 -6.52 26.03
N GLU A 233 -33.59 -6.18 25.54
CA GLU A 233 -33.80 -5.67 24.16
C GLU A 233 -32.88 -4.49 23.82
N GLU A 234 -32.56 -3.67 24.84
CA GLU A 234 -31.64 -2.54 24.75
C GLU A 234 -30.18 -2.94 24.46
N GLN A 235 -29.72 -4.10 24.96
CA GLN A 235 -28.40 -4.66 24.63
C GLN A 235 -28.37 -5.20 23.19
N ILE A 236 -29.47 -5.80 22.71
CA ILE A 236 -29.61 -6.26 21.33
C ILE A 236 -29.60 -5.05 20.39
N ARG A 237 -30.44 -4.03 20.65
CA ARG A 237 -30.48 -2.77 19.87
C ARG A 237 -29.10 -2.09 19.79
N GLY A 238 -28.39 -1.99 20.91
CA GLY A 238 -27.02 -1.43 20.92
C GLY A 238 -26.01 -2.27 20.14
N LYS A 239 -26.19 -3.59 20.05
CA LYS A 239 -25.37 -4.48 19.21
C LYS A 239 -25.73 -4.36 17.73
N ASP A 240 -27.00 -4.20 17.38
CA ASP A 240 -27.44 -3.97 16.00
C ASP A 240 -26.91 -2.63 15.45
N GLU A 241 -26.92 -1.57 16.26
CA GLU A 241 -26.31 -0.27 15.91
C GLU A 241 -24.79 -0.39 15.70
N GLU A 242 -24.08 -1.13 16.57
CA GLU A 242 -22.65 -1.41 16.42
C GLU A 242 -22.35 -2.22 15.14
N ILE A 243 -23.15 -3.25 14.86
CA ILE A 243 -23.06 -4.07 13.63
C ILE A 243 -23.32 -3.22 12.39
N MET A 244 -24.33 -2.33 12.40
CA MET A 244 -24.64 -1.45 11.28
C MET A 244 -23.49 -0.49 10.97
N HIS A 245 -22.89 0.13 12.01
CA HIS A 245 -21.73 1.00 11.84
C HIS A 245 -20.50 0.24 11.32
N LEU A 246 -20.23 -0.96 11.85
CA LEU A 246 -19.13 -1.81 11.38
C LEU A 246 -19.32 -2.25 9.91
N LYS A 247 -20.56 -2.59 9.49
CA LYS A 247 -20.88 -2.90 8.09
C LYS A 247 -20.59 -1.72 7.14
N LEU A 248 -21.04 -0.51 7.49
CA LEU A 248 -20.77 0.70 6.70
C LEU A 248 -19.26 1.02 6.63
N LYS A 249 -18.53 0.82 7.72
CA LYS A 249 -17.07 1.00 7.71
C LYS A 249 -16.37 -0.04 6.84
N LEU A 250 -16.79 -1.30 6.91
CA LEU A 250 -16.27 -2.38 6.09
C LEU A 250 -16.49 -2.08 4.60
N GLU A 251 -17.72 -1.78 4.19
CA GLU A 251 -18.06 -1.46 2.80
C GLU A 251 -17.20 -0.32 2.23
N LYS A 252 -16.96 0.73 3.04
CA LYS A 252 -16.08 1.84 2.64
C LYS A 252 -14.64 1.38 2.43
N VAL A 253 -14.07 0.65 3.39
CA VAL A 253 -12.68 0.14 3.29
C VAL A 253 -12.53 -0.86 2.15
N GLU A 254 -13.55 -1.66 1.86
CA GLU A 254 -13.54 -2.58 0.72
C GLU A 254 -13.55 -1.85 -0.63
N LYS A 255 -14.28 -0.73 -0.76
CA LYS A 255 -14.22 0.13 -1.95
C LYS A 255 -12.82 0.72 -2.14
N GLU A 256 -12.27 1.35 -1.10
CA GLU A 256 -10.90 1.93 -1.13
C GLU A 256 -9.84 0.85 -1.45
N ARG A 257 -9.94 -0.35 -0.86
CA ARG A 257 -9.08 -1.51 -1.17
C ARG A 257 -9.21 -1.96 -2.63
N ASN A 258 -10.43 -2.03 -3.16
CA ASN A 258 -10.67 -2.49 -4.53
C ASN A 258 -10.14 -1.48 -5.56
N GLU A 259 -10.29 -0.18 -5.31
CA GLU A 259 -9.70 0.90 -6.11
C GLU A 259 -8.15 0.81 -6.10
N LEU A 260 -7.54 0.68 -4.93
CA LEU A 260 -6.10 0.49 -4.80
C LEU A 260 -5.62 -0.77 -5.54
N ARG A 261 -6.33 -1.89 -5.43
CA ARG A 261 -5.98 -3.12 -6.16
C ARG A 261 -6.00 -2.89 -7.68
N LEU A 262 -7.05 -2.25 -8.21
CA LEU A 262 -7.12 -1.92 -9.64
C LEU A 262 -5.95 -1.02 -10.10
N THR A 263 -5.50 -0.09 -9.25
CA THR A 263 -4.29 0.71 -9.56
C THR A 263 -3.00 -0.12 -9.51
N SER A 264 -2.87 -1.09 -8.59
CA SER A 264 -1.73 -2.02 -8.55
C SER A 264 -1.72 -2.91 -9.80
N ASP A 265 -2.85 -3.57 -10.10
CA ASP A 265 -3.04 -4.43 -11.27
C ASP A 265 -2.66 -3.67 -12.57
N HIS A 266 -3.03 -2.39 -12.68
CA HIS A 266 -2.67 -1.55 -13.81
C HIS A 266 -1.17 -1.22 -13.88
N LEU A 267 -0.53 -0.89 -12.75
CA LEU A 267 0.90 -0.61 -12.70
C LEU A 267 1.75 -1.87 -12.94
N GLU A 268 1.32 -3.02 -12.45
CA GLU A 268 1.95 -4.32 -12.73
C GLU A 268 1.81 -4.69 -14.21
N SER A 269 0.65 -4.44 -14.82
CA SER A 269 0.46 -4.55 -16.27
C SER A 269 1.44 -3.66 -17.04
N GLN A 270 1.59 -2.38 -16.66
CA GLN A 270 2.58 -1.49 -17.30
C GLN A 270 4.03 -1.97 -17.09
N ILE A 271 4.37 -2.51 -15.92
CA ILE A 271 5.71 -3.05 -15.65
C ILE A 271 5.98 -4.28 -16.52
N THR A 272 5.01 -5.18 -16.66
CA THR A 272 5.16 -6.38 -17.51
C THR A 272 5.24 -6.03 -18.99
N GLU A 273 4.42 -5.08 -19.47
CA GLU A 273 4.49 -4.55 -20.84
C GLU A 273 5.85 -3.91 -21.13
N LEU A 274 6.31 -2.98 -20.29
CA LEU A 274 7.64 -2.35 -20.42
C LEU A 274 8.80 -3.35 -20.31
N THR A 275 8.62 -4.46 -19.58
CA THR A 275 9.63 -5.53 -19.46
C THR A 275 9.64 -6.42 -20.70
N ALA A 276 8.48 -6.67 -21.32
CA ALA A 276 8.36 -7.37 -22.58
C ALA A 276 8.95 -6.54 -23.74
N GLU A 277 8.58 -5.26 -23.87
CA GLU A 277 9.18 -4.33 -24.84
C GLU A 277 10.71 -4.31 -24.71
N LEU A 278 11.23 -4.21 -23.49
CA LEU A 278 12.67 -4.17 -23.22
C LEU A 278 13.36 -5.53 -23.47
N SER A 279 12.62 -6.65 -23.41
CA SER A 279 13.09 -7.96 -23.85
C SER A 279 13.16 -8.05 -25.37
N ASP A 280 12.16 -7.53 -26.07
CA ASP A 280 12.11 -7.54 -27.54
C ASP A 280 13.14 -6.58 -28.15
N GLU A 281 13.35 -5.40 -27.55
CA GLU A 281 14.47 -4.51 -27.89
C GLU A 281 15.83 -5.21 -27.71
N ARG A 282 16.01 -6.01 -26.65
CA ARG A 282 17.24 -6.81 -26.44
C ARG A 282 17.41 -7.89 -27.49
N ASN A 283 16.35 -8.64 -27.81
CA ASN A 283 16.37 -9.69 -28.83
C ASN A 283 16.68 -9.11 -30.22
N SER A 284 16.09 -7.95 -30.55
CA SER A 284 16.38 -7.21 -31.78
C SER A 284 17.82 -6.68 -31.81
N ALA A 285 18.33 -6.17 -30.68
CA ALA A 285 19.73 -5.75 -30.54
C ALA A 285 20.73 -6.92 -30.64
N GLU A 286 20.36 -8.13 -30.18
CA GLU A 286 21.18 -9.34 -30.36
C GLU A 286 21.16 -9.82 -31.82
N SER A 287 19.99 -9.87 -32.47
CA SER A 287 19.86 -10.23 -33.89
C SER A 287 20.64 -9.29 -34.82
N THR A 288 20.47 -7.97 -34.66
CA THR A 288 21.25 -6.96 -35.41
C THR A 288 22.75 -7.05 -35.10
N SER A 289 23.12 -7.47 -33.89
CA SER A 289 24.51 -7.70 -33.55
C SER A 289 25.09 -8.98 -34.16
N GLN A 290 24.30 -10.04 -34.34
CA GLN A 290 24.73 -11.26 -35.04
C GLN A 290 24.93 -10.98 -36.53
N LEU A 291 24.01 -10.22 -37.15
CA LEU A 291 24.14 -9.73 -38.52
C LEU A 291 25.43 -8.91 -38.73
N LEU A 292 25.76 -8.03 -37.79
CA LEU A 292 27.01 -7.27 -37.84
C LEU A 292 28.24 -8.18 -37.71
N GLU A 293 28.20 -9.21 -36.85
CA GLU A 293 29.30 -10.17 -36.74
C GLU A 293 29.47 -10.99 -38.03
N THR A 294 28.40 -11.48 -38.65
CA THR A 294 28.46 -12.17 -39.95
C THR A 294 29.05 -11.27 -41.04
N GLU A 295 28.58 -10.02 -41.15
CA GLU A 295 29.13 -9.03 -42.10
C GLU A 295 30.62 -8.75 -41.86
N THR A 296 31.05 -8.61 -40.60
CA THR A 296 32.48 -8.42 -40.30
C THR A 296 33.33 -9.64 -40.66
N SER A 297 32.79 -10.86 -40.53
CA SER A 297 33.48 -12.10 -40.88
C SER A 297 33.57 -12.31 -42.40
N GLU A 298 32.49 -12.01 -43.13
CA GLU A 298 32.45 -12.00 -44.60
C GLU A 298 33.41 -10.93 -45.14
N ARG A 299 33.43 -9.73 -44.56
CA ARG A 299 34.37 -8.67 -44.93
C ARG A 299 35.83 -9.12 -44.74
N LEU A 300 36.15 -9.80 -43.64
CA LEU A 300 37.50 -10.33 -43.40
C LEU A 300 37.86 -11.46 -44.39
N ARG A 301 36.92 -12.33 -44.76
CA ARG A 301 37.14 -13.35 -45.79
C ARG A 301 37.40 -12.68 -47.15
N LEU A 302 36.53 -11.76 -47.57
CA LEU A 302 36.68 -11.01 -48.82
C LEU A 302 37.98 -10.19 -48.86
N GLU A 303 38.41 -9.60 -47.74
CA GLU A 303 39.70 -8.89 -47.66
C GLU A 303 40.90 -9.85 -47.84
N LYS A 304 40.78 -11.10 -47.35
CA LYS A 304 41.77 -12.15 -47.61
C LYS A 304 41.73 -12.63 -49.07
N ASP A 305 40.54 -12.95 -49.59
CA ASP A 305 40.34 -13.39 -50.96
C ASP A 305 40.87 -12.33 -51.97
N MET A 306 40.66 -11.05 -51.68
CA MET A 306 41.24 -9.93 -52.44
C MET A 306 42.77 -9.90 -52.40
N LYS A 307 43.40 -10.14 -51.24
CA LYS A 307 44.87 -10.22 -51.13
C LYS A 307 45.42 -11.42 -51.90
N ASP A 308 44.76 -12.58 -51.78
CA ASP A 308 45.16 -13.81 -52.49
C ASP A 308 44.98 -13.65 -54.02
N MET A 309 43.92 -12.98 -54.48
CA MET A 309 43.71 -12.66 -55.90
C MET A 309 44.69 -11.60 -56.43
N THR A 310 45.04 -10.60 -55.62
CA THR A 310 46.09 -9.61 -55.97
C THR A 310 47.44 -10.33 -56.16
N GLY A 311 47.82 -11.20 -55.22
CA GLY A 311 49.06 -11.98 -55.33
C GLY A 311 49.10 -12.93 -56.54
N LYS A 312 47.95 -13.50 -56.96
CA LYS A 312 47.83 -14.27 -58.21
C LYS A 312 47.98 -13.39 -59.46
N PHE A 313 47.37 -12.20 -59.45
CA PHE A 313 47.51 -11.25 -60.56
C PHE A 313 48.97 -10.83 -60.74
N ASP A 314 49.65 -10.44 -59.67
CA ASP A 314 51.08 -10.08 -59.68
C ASP A 314 51.98 -11.22 -60.19
N ALA A 315 51.62 -12.48 -59.90
CA ALA A 315 52.34 -13.65 -60.38
C ALA A 315 52.14 -13.90 -61.89
N VAL A 316 50.90 -13.77 -62.39
CA VAL A 316 50.60 -13.90 -63.83
C VAL A 316 51.22 -12.76 -64.63
N GLN A 317 51.21 -11.53 -64.10
CA GLN A 317 51.84 -10.39 -64.74
C GLN A 317 53.35 -10.63 -64.95
N LYS A 318 54.06 -11.14 -63.93
CA LYS A 318 55.49 -11.50 -64.06
C LYS A 318 55.75 -12.62 -65.07
N GLN A 319 54.83 -13.59 -65.20
CA GLN A 319 54.94 -14.62 -66.23
C GLN A 319 54.74 -14.04 -67.64
N MET A 320 53.80 -13.11 -67.81
CA MET A 320 53.58 -12.40 -69.07
C MET A 320 54.82 -11.58 -69.47
N GLU A 321 55.38 -10.80 -68.55
CA GLU A 321 56.62 -10.03 -68.75
C GLU A 321 57.81 -10.95 -69.15
N SER A 322 57.89 -12.17 -68.60
CA SER A 322 58.89 -13.18 -69.00
C SER A 322 58.65 -13.71 -70.43
N MET A 323 57.41 -14.07 -70.76
CA MET A 323 57.06 -14.55 -72.11
C MET A 323 57.25 -13.49 -73.20
N GLU A 324 57.03 -12.21 -72.89
CA GLU A 324 57.29 -11.10 -73.81
C GLU A 324 58.78 -10.97 -74.15
N MET A 325 59.69 -11.23 -73.18
CA MET A 325 61.13 -11.30 -73.45
C MET A 325 61.49 -12.51 -74.33
N GLU A 326 60.96 -13.71 -74.03
CA GLU A 326 61.20 -14.92 -74.83
C GLU A 326 60.72 -14.76 -76.30
N ILE A 327 59.56 -14.13 -76.51
CA ILE A 327 59.03 -13.82 -77.85
C ILE A 327 59.91 -12.78 -78.58
N MET A 328 60.49 -11.81 -77.86
CA MET A 328 61.43 -10.86 -78.43
C MET A 328 62.72 -11.55 -78.92
N GLU A 329 63.25 -12.50 -78.14
CA GLU A 329 64.41 -13.32 -78.54
C GLU A 329 64.09 -14.22 -79.76
N ALA A 330 62.94 -14.90 -79.76
CA ALA A 330 62.53 -15.77 -80.86
C ALA A 330 62.35 -15.01 -82.20
N ARG A 331 61.82 -13.78 -82.15
CA ARG A 331 61.65 -12.92 -83.35
C ARG A 331 62.97 -12.47 -83.97
N LEU A 332 64.04 -12.34 -83.17
CA LEU A 332 65.38 -12.03 -83.67
C LEU A 332 65.99 -13.20 -84.44
N LEU A 333 65.70 -14.45 -84.04
CA LEU A 333 66.16 -15.65 -84.73
C LEU A 333 65.40 -15.88 -86.06
N GLN A 334 64.08 -15.79 -86.05
CA GLN A 334 63.25 -16.13 -87.22
C GLN A 334 63.44 -15.17 -88.41
N ALA A 335 63.91 -13.94 -88.17
CA ALA A 335 64.29 -12.99 -89.21
C ALA A 335 65.55 -13.40 -90.01
N SER A 336 66.29 -14.42 -89.59
CA SER A 336 67.54 -14.86 -90.24
C SER A 336 67.37 -15.99 -91.27
N GLU A 337 66.21 -16.66 -91.33
CA GLU A 337 66.01 -17.89 -92.12
C GLU A 337 65.18 -17.73 -93.40
N PHE A 338 64.62 -16.54 -93.69
CA PHE A 338 63.68 -16.34 -94.81
C PHE A 338 64.31 -15.73 -96.07
N ASN A 339 65.43 -16.28 -96.56
CA ASN A 339 66.09 -15.75 -97.76
C ASN A 339 66.70 -16.85 -98.67
N GLY A 340 65.82 -17.60 -99.34
CA GLY A 340 66.09 -18.72 -100.25
C GLY A 340 65.05 -19.83 -100.00
N GLU A 341 64.42 -20.46 -100.99
CA GLU A 341 64.60 -20.45 -102.45
C GLU A 341 63.23 -20.46 -103.16
N VAL A 342 63.19 -20.02 -104.43
CA VAL A 342 62.01 -19.96 -105.31
C VAL A 342 62.41 -20.48 -106.70
N GLU A 343 61.44 -21.02 -107.45
CA GLU A 343 61.54 -21.49 -108.86
C GLU A 343 62.33 -22.81 -109.06
N ASN A 344 62.08 -23.66 -110.08
CA ASN A 344 61.56 -23.33 -111.42
C ASN A 344 60.92 -24.52 -112.22
N ASP A 345 60.01 -24.23 -113.17
CA ASP A 345 59.71 -24.82 -114.51
C ASP A 345 59.70 -26.36 -114.79
N GLY A 346 59.18 -26.95 -115.88
CA GLY A 346 58.63 -26.50 -117.20
C GLY A 346 59.39 -27.16 -118.39
N ASP A 347 58.86 -27.47 -119.58
CA ASP A 347 57.49 -27.56 -120.17
C ASP A 347 57.59 -28.33 -121.54
N ASP A 348 56.57 -28.28 -122.42
CA ASP A 348 56.61 -28.56 -123.89
C ASP A 348 56.59 -30.06 -124.33
N SER A 349 56.10 -30.54 -125.50
CA SER A 349 55.50 -29.89 -126.69
C SER A 349 54.58 -30.82 -127.55
N GLY A 350 53.75 -30.22 -128.40
CA GLY A 350 53.81 -30.53 -129.86
C GLY A 350 52.91 -31.60 -130.51
N GLY A 351 52.14 -32.43 -129.79
CA GLY A 351 51.27 -33.49 -130.39
C GLY A 351 50.00 -33.01 -131.14
N GLU A 352 50.02 -31.84 -131.75
CA GLU A 352 49.19 -30.76 -131.20
C GLU A 352 47.87 -30.39 -131.91
N TRP A 353 47.38 -31.11 -132.93
CA TRP A 353 46.12 -30.69 -133.61
C TRP A 353 45.05 -31.76 -133.80
N ARG A 354 45.41 -33.03 -134.06
CA ARG A 354 44.43 -34.12 -134.13
C ARG A 354 44.06 -34.62 -132.72
N LEU A 355 45.09 -34.80 -131.89
CA LEU A 355 44.93 -35.04 -130.46
C LEU A 355 44.28 -33.82 -129.77
N LYS A 356 44.55 -32.57 -130.20
CA LYS A 356 43.77 -31.41 -129.71
C LYS A 356 42.28 -31.48 -130.07
N TYR A 357 41.86 -32.05 -131.21
CA TYR A 357 40.42 -32.09 -131.51
C TYR A 357 39.67 -33.15 -130.69
N GLU A 358 40.21 -34.36 -130.54
CA GLU A 358 39.65 -35.36 -129.63
C GLU A 358 39.82 -34.98 -128.16
N ARG A 359 40.91 -34.30 -127.79
CA ARG A 359 41.11 -33.71 -126.47
C ARG A 359 40.12 -32.58 -126.25
N VAL A 360 39.91 -31.64 -127.18
CA VAL A 360 38.89 -30.58 -127.06
C VAL A 360 37.47 -31.16 -126.99
N ILE A 361 37.16 -32.27 -127.67
CA ILE A 361 35.84 -32.93 -127.50
C ILE A 361 35.74 -33.59 -126.12
N LYS A 362 36.74 -34.36 -125.68
CA LYS A 362 36.76 -34.97 -124.33
C LYS A 362 36.84 -33.92 -123.22
N ASP A 363 37.52 -32.81 -123.44
CA ASP A 363 37.65 -31.66 -122.57
C ASP A 363 36.36 -30.86 -122.55
N THR A 364 35.64 -30.71 -123.67
CA THR A 364 34.31 -30.06 -123.66
C THR A 364 33.24 -30.95 -123.04
N GLU A 365 33.31 -32.27 -123.21
CA GLU A 365 32.48 -33.22 -122.46
C GLU A 365 32.86 -33.27 -120.97
N PHE A 366 34.14 -33.18 -120.63
CA PHE A 366 34.65 -33.12 -119.27
C PHE A 366 34.31 -31.79 -118.60
N THR A 367 34.46 -30.64 -119.26
CA THR A 367 34.01 -29.35 -118.74
C THR A 367 32.50 -29.25 -118.70
N LYS A 368 31.76 -29.90 -119.61
CA LYS A 368 30.30 -30.00 -119.50
C LYS A 368 29.87 -30.85 -118.31
N LYS A 369 30.51 -32.00 -118.07
CA LYS A 369 30.29 -32.82 -116.86
C LYS A 369 30.72 -32.09 -115.60
N LYS A 370 31.86 -31.37 -115.62
CA LYS A 370 32.36 -30.57 -114.51
C LYS A 370 31.44 -29.38 -114.22
N LEU A 371 30.95 -28.67 -115.24
CA LEU A 371 29.95 -27.61 -115.07
C LEU A 371 28.62 -28.18 -114.58
N GLN A 372 28.18 -29.35 -115.05
CA GLN A 372 26.99 -30.01 -114.53
C GLN A 372 27.17 -30.37 -113.04
N GLN A 373 28.27 -31.03 -112.69
CA GLN A 373 28.68 -31.34 -111.32
C GLN A 373 28.73 -30.07 -110.46
N GLU A 374 29.40 -29.00 -110.92
CA GLU A 374 29.46 -27.72 -110.22
C GLU A 374 28.10 -27.05 -110.06
N MET A 375 27.15 -27.24 -110.98
CA MET A 375 25.78 -26.71 -110.86
C MET A 375 24.93 -27.57 -109.91
N ASP A 376 25.13 -28.89 -109.91
CA ASP A 376 24.46 -29.81 -108.98
C ASP A 376 24.99 -29.62 -107.55
N ASP A 377 26.31 -29.45 -107.37
CA ASP A 377 26.96 -29.12 -106.10
C ASP A 377 26.54 -27.71 -105.60
N LYS A 378 26.41 -26.72 -106.49
CA LYS A 378 25.85 -25.39 -106.18
C LYS A 378 24.37 -25.47 -105.79
N LEU A 379 23.59 -26.32 -106.47
CA LEU A 379 22.18 -26.53 -106.14
C LEU A 379 22.03 -27.26 -104.79
N GLU A 380 22.90 -28.22 -104.49
CA GLU A 380 22.88 -28.92 -103.20
C GLU A 380 23.30 -27.99 -102.06
N THR A 381 24.37 -27.22 -102.22
CA THR A 381 24.80 -26.22 -101.21
C THR A 381 23.73 -25.15 -101.00
N GLU A 382 23.07 -24.65 -102.05
CA GLU A 382 21.93 -23.73 -101.89
C GLU A 382 20.70 -24.40 -101.24
N GLN A 383 20.43 -25.67 -101.50
CA GLN A 383 19.39 -26.41 -100.75
C GLN A 383 19.75 -26.60 -99.28
N GLN A 384 21.02 -26.85 -98.95
CA GLN A 384 21.51 -26.94 -97.57
C GLN A 384 21.42 -25.57 -96.86
N ASN A 385 21.83 -24.49 -97.54
CA ASN A 385 21.69 -23.10 -97.07
C ASN A 385 20.22 -22.75 -96.81
N LYS A 386 19.33 -23.05 -97.75
CA LYS A 386 17.87 -22.87 -97.57
C LYS A 386 17.35 -23.64 -96.36
N ARG A 387 17.69 -24.94 -96.22
CA ARG A 387 17.29 -25.75 -95.04
C ARG A 387 17.89 -25.22 -93.73
N HIS A 388 19.03 -24.53 -93.76
CA HIS A 388 19.61 -23.88 -92.59
C HIS A 388 18.87 -22.59 -92.23
N LEU A 389 18.59 -21.73 -93.22
CA LEU A 389 17.80 -20.51 -93.04
C LEU A 389 16.36 -20.81 -92.57
N GLU A 390 15.72 -21.83 -93.13
CA GLU A 390 14.37 -22.29 -92.72
C GLU A 390 14.34 -22.86 -91.28
N ARG A 391 15.45 -23.37 -90.76
CA ARG A 391 15.58 -23.72 -89.34
C ARG A 391 15.75 -22.46 -88.50
N LYS A 392 16.72 -21.61 -88.86
CA LYS A 392 17.01 -20.34 -88.16
C LYS A 392 15.80 -19.41 -88.05
N VAL A 393 14.92 -19.38 -89.06
CA VAL A 393 13.64 -18.64 -89.02
C VAL A 393 12.65 -19.26 -88.02
N ARG A 394 12.55 -20.59 -87.94
CA ARG A 394 11.71 -21.28 -86.95
C ARG A 394 12.23 -21.10 -85.53
N ASP A 395 13.54 -21.17 -85.34
CA ASP A 395 14.19 -20.95 -84.04
C ASP A 395 13.90 -19.51 -83.56
N LEU A 396 14.11 -18.50 -84.42
CA LEU A 396 13.79 -17.10 -84.12
C LEU A 396 12.28 -16.84 -83.88
N GLN A 397 11.38 -17.61 -84.51
CA GLN A 397 9.94 -17.55 -84.23
C GLN A 397 9.60 -18.12 -82.85
N ALA A 398 10.23 -19.24 -82.46
CA ALA A 398 10.08 -19.81 -81.12
C ALA A 398 10.61 -18.85 -80.04
N ASP A 399 11.80 -18.28 -80.23
CA ASP A 399 12.39 -17.27 -79.36
C ASP A 399 11.49 -16.04 -79.21
N HIS A 400 10.86 -15.59 -80.30
CA HIS A 400 9.93 -14.46 -80.28
C HIS A 400 8.66 -14.78 -79.46
N GLU A 401 8.06 -15.96 -79.66
CA GLU A 401 6.90 -16.40 -78.87
C GLU A 401 7.24 -16.56 -77.39
N GLU A 402 8.40 -17.13 -77.05
CA GLU A 402 8.85 -17.27 -75.66
C GLU A 402 9.10 -15.91 -75.02
N SER A 403 9.78 -14.99 -75.73
CA SER A 403 9.96 -13.61 -75.30
C SER A 403 8.61 -12.91 -75.08
N GLN A 404 7.63 -13.10 -75.97
CA GLN A 404 6.30 -12.52 -75.83
C GLN A 404 5.55 -13.08 -74.60
N ARG A 405 5.65 -14.38 -74.34
CA ARG A 405 5.09 -15.02 -73.12
C ARG A 405 5.76 -14.49 -71.86
N SER A 406 7.08 -14.34 -71.85
CA SER A 406 7.83 -13.77 -70.71
C SER A 406 7.41 -12.32 -70.41
N VAL A 407 7.26 -11.48 -71.45
CA VAL A 407 6.77 -10.10 -71.32
C VAL A 407 5.34 -10.06 -70.76
N GLN A 408 4.46 -10.96 -71.16
CA GLN A 408 3.10 -11.05 -70.58
C GLN A 408 3.12 -11.47 -69.11
N GLN A 409 3.98 -12.41 -68.71
CA GLN A 409 4.16 -12.81 -67.32
C GLN A 409 4.73 -11.65 -66.48
N LEU A 410 5.74 -10.94 -66.99
CA LEU A 410 6.32 -9.76 -66.34
C LEU A 410 5.30 -8.63 -66.18
N LYS A 411 4.45 -8.36 -67.18
CA LYS A 411 3.34 -7.39 -67.05
C LYS A 411 2.37 -7.76 -65.94
N LYS A 412 1.96 -9.04 -65.85
CA LYS A 412 1.11 -9.52 -64.75
C LYS A 412 1.80 -9.42 -63.38
N LYS A 413 3.11 -9.68 -63.31
CA LYS A 413 3.91 -9.52 -62.07
C LYS A 413 4.00 -8.05 -61.65
N CYS A 414 4.24 -7.13 -62.60
CA CYS A 414 4.26 -5.69 -62.33
C CYS A 414 2.90 -5.16 -61.85
N GLN A 415 1.79 -5.66 -62.40
CA GLN A 415 0.44 -5.29 -61.94
C GLN A 415 0.17 -5.77 -60.51
N ARG A 416 0.61 -6.98 -60.13
CA ARG A 416 0.50 -7.48 -58.74
C ARG A 416 1.35 -6.65 -57.79
N LEU A 417 2.62 -6.42 -58.12
CA LEU A 417 3.52 -5.59 -57.33
C LEU A 417 3.00 -4.14 -57.17
N ALA A 418 2.32 -3.59 -58.17
CA ALA A 418 1.68 -2.28 -58.07
C ALA A 418 0.48 -2.26 -57.11
N ALA A 419 -0.31 -3.34 -57.07
CA ALA A 419 -1.40 -3.50 -56.10
C ALA A 419 -0.85 -3.70 -54.68
N GLU A 420 0.12 -4.58 -54.50
CA GLU A 420 0.82 -4.81 -53.22
C GLU A 420 1.49 -3.51 -52.72
N LEU A 421 2.03 -2.67 -53.60
CA LEU A 421 2.55 -1.34 -53.27
C LEU A 421 1.45 -0.34 -52.86
N GLN A 422 0.25 -0.44 -53.41
CA GLN A 422 -0.90 0.38 -53.02
C GLN A 422 -1.39 -0.01 -51.62
N ASP A 423 -1.54 -1.32 -51.37
CA ASP A 423 -1.99 -1.86 -50.08
C ASP A 423 -0.98 -1.58 -48.96
N THR A 424 0.32 -1.73 -49.23
CA THR A 424 1.39 -1.41 -48.25
C THR A 424 1.47 0.09 -47.93
N LYS A 425 1.19 0.99 -48.88
CA LYS A 425 1.05 2.42 -48.59
C LYS A 425 -0.14 2.71 -47.68
N LEU A 426 -1.29 2.11 -47.94
CA LEU A 426 -2.49 2.29 -47.12
C LEU A 426 -2.29 1.72 -45.70
N HIS A 427 -1.56 0.60 -45.59
CA HIS A 427 -1.10 0.11 -44.29
C HIS A 427 -0.12 1.06 -43.59
N LEU A 428 0.83 1.67 -44.31
CA LEU A 428 1.75 2.66 -43.76
C LEU A 428 1.00 3.89 -43.23
N GLU A 429 0.10 4.48 -44.01
CA GLU A 429 -0.73 5.63 -43.60
C GLU A 429 -1.57 5.32 -42.35
N ASN A 430 -2.16 4.13 -42.27
CA ASN A 430 -2.88 3.67 -41.07
C ASN A 430 -1.97 3.50 -39.85
N GLN A 431 -0.75 2.97 -40.04
CA GLN A 431 0.22 2.84 -38.95
C GLN A 431 0.77 4.20 -38.51
N GLU A 432 1.00 5.14 -39.44
CA GLU A 432 1.38 6.51 -39.12
C GLU A 432 0.28 7.24 -38.35
N GLY A 433 -0.99 7.06 -38.73
CA GLY A 433 -2.14 7.58 -37.99
C GLY A 433 -2.22 7.02 -36.56
N ARG A 434 -2.06 5.70 -36.41
CA ARG A 434 -1.99 5.02 -35.11
C ARG A 434 -0.80 5.51 -34.29
N ASN A 435 0.36 5.69 -34.90
CA ASN A 435 1.58 6.18 -34.24
C ASN A 435 1.41 7.63 -33.75
N HIS A 436 0.79 8.52 -34.53
CA HIS A 436 0.43 9.87 -34.09
C HIS A 436 -0.57 9.88 -32.92
N GLU A 437 -1.51 8.93 -32.87
CA GLU A 437 -2.42 8.80 -31.73
C GLU A 437 -1.70 8.26 -30.48
N LEU A 438 -0.82 7.27 -30.65
CA LEU A 438 0.04 6.74 -29.59
C LEU A 438 1.00 7.82 -29.07
N GLU A 439 1.62 8.63 -29.92
CA GLU A 439 2.41 9.79 -29.50
C GLU A 439 1.59 10.80 -28.68
N ARG A 440 0.34 11.08 -29.08
CA ARG A 440 -0.54 11.97 -28.29
C ARG A 440 -0.90 11.36 -26.93
N LYS A 441 -1.12 10.05 -26.85
CA LYS A 441 -1.36 9.35 -25.57
C LYS A 441 -0.09 9.31 -24.72
N GLN A 442 1.07 9.01 -25.31
CA GLN A 442 2.37 9.03 -24.66
C GLN A 442 2.71 10.41 -24.08
N ARG A 443 2.48 11.50 -24.83
CA ARG A 443 2.69 12.87 -24.33
C ARG A 443 1.77 13.22 -23.16
N LYS A 444 0.53 12.72 -23.12
CA LYS A 444 -0.36 12.87 -21.94
C LYS A 444 0.14 12.05 -20.75
N PHE A 445 0.46 10.77 -20.98
CA PHE A 445 1.04 9.88 -19.97
C PHE A 445 2.34 10.43 -19.36
N ASP A 446 3.23 11.01 -20.17
CA ASP A 446 4.46 11.63 -19.66
C ASP A 446 4.18 12.90 -18.84
N VAL A 447 3.11 13.67 -19.16
CA VAL A 447 2.67 14.80 -18.32
C VAL A 447 2.10 14.32 -16.99
N GLU A 448 1.19 13.35 -16.99
CA GLU A 448 0.58 12.77 -15.78
C GLU A 448 1.64 12.09 -14.89
N LYS A 449 2.55 11.32 -15.49
CA LYS A 449 3.72 10.75 -14.82
C LYS A 449 4.64 11.79 -14.19
N ASN A 450 4.87 12.92 -14.86
CA ASN A 450 5.66 14.00 -14.29
C ASN A 450 4.94 14.65 -13.09
N GLN A 451 3.61 14.82 -13.15
CA GLN A 451 2.80 15.27 -12.02
C GLN A 451 2.91 14.30 -10.83
N PHE A 452 2.74 12.99 -11.05
CA PHE A 452 2.91 11.99 -9.99
C PHE A 452 4.36 11.90 -9.47
N GLN A 453 5.38 12.12 -10.30
CA GLN A 453 6.77 12.23 -9.82
C GLN A 453 6.98 13.47 -8.94
N GLU A 454 6.38 14.61 -9.28
CA GLU A 454 6.42 15.80 -8.43
C GLU A 454 5.68 15.58 -7.10
N GLU A 455 4.54 14.89 -7.10
CA GLU A 455 3.80 14.53 -5.89
C GLU A 455 4.58 13.55 -5.01
N LEU A 456 5.15 12.49 -5.58
CA LEU A 456 6.02 11.56 -4.89
C LEU A 456 7.26 12.26 -4.28
N GLN A 457 7.82 13.23 -4.99
CA GLN A 457 8.95 14.02 -4.48
C GLN A 457 8.51 15.00 -3.37
N LYS A 458 7.32 15.60 -3.48
CA LYS A 458 6.72 16.42 -2.40
C LYS A 458 6.52 15.57 -1.14
N GLU A 459 5.97 14.37 -1.26
CA GLU A 459 5.78 13.44 -0.13
C GLU A 459 7.10 12.93 0.45
N ARG A 460 8.09 12.55 -0.37
CA ARG A 460 9.44 12.20 0.13
C ARG A 460 10.07 13.33 0.93
N ASN A 461 10.02 14.56 0.40
CA ASN A 461 10.54 15.74 1.10
C ASN A 461 9.78 15.99 2.42
N GLN A 462 8.47 15.75 2.45
CA GLN A 462 7.63 15.90 3.65
C GLN A 462 7.93 14.81 4.70
N ARG A 463 8.13 13.56 4.27
CA ARG A 463 8.54 12.42 5.13
C ARG A 463 9.94 12.62 5.70
N GLU A 464 10.90 13.14 4.93
CA GLU A 464 12.21 13.54 5.45
C GLU A 464 12.10 14.67 6.48
N LYS A 465 11.26 15.68 6.24
CA LYS A 465 11.06 16.78 7.18
C LYS A 465 10.50 16.28 8.52
N LEU A 466 9.47 15.43 8.48
CA LEU A 466 8.91 14.77 9.67
C LEU A 466 9.91 13.86 10.38
N GLY A 467 10.80 13.18 9.63
CA GLY A 467 11.92 12.42 10.20
C GLY A 467 12.89 13.29 10.98
N ARG A 468 13.33 14.43 10.41
CA ARG A 468 14.19 15.40 11.10
C ARG A 468 13.50 16.01 12.33
N GLU A 469 12.21 16.35 12.24
CA GLU A 469 11.43 16.86 13.37
C GLU A 469 11.29 15.83 14.50
N ARG A 470 11.08 14.54 14.17
CA ARG A 470 11.10 13.43 15.14
C ARG A 470 12.46 13.32 15.85
N ASP A 471 13.56 13.43 15.11
CA ASP A 471 14.90 13.27 15.67
C ASP A 471 15.27 14.43 16.59
N VAL A 472 14.91 15.67 16.22
CA VAL A 472 15.02 16.85 17.11
C VAL A 472 14.18 16.68 18.37
N LEU A 473 12.91 16.28 18.26
CA LEU A 473 12.03 16.03 19.42
C LEU A 473 12.57 14.90 20.33
N THR A 474 13.24 13.91 19.75
CA THR A 474 13.88 12.83 20.52
C THR A 474 15.09 13.36 21.31
N GLY A 475 15.89 14.25 20.72
CA GLY A 475 16.95 14.98 21.41
C GLY A 475 16.45 15.92 22.52
N GLU A 476 15.34 16.64 22.28
CA GLU A 476 14.66 17.44 23.32
C GLU A 476 14.22 16.56 24.50
N VAL A 477 13.61 15.39 24.23
CA VAL A 477 13.16 14.45 25.28
C VAL A 477 14.34 13.89 26.06
N PHE A 478 15.47 13.59 25.43
CA PHE A 478 16.69 13.17 26.11
C PHE A 478 17.22 14.28 27.05
N THR A 479 17.30 15.52 26.54
CA THR A 479 17.76 16.69 27.30
C THR A 479 16.87 16.98 28.51
N ILE A 480 15.54 16.92 28.36
CA ILE A 480 14.58 17.14 29.46
C ILE A 480 14.69 16.03 30.51
N ARG A 481 14.96 14.77 30.11
CA ARG A 481 15.20 13.68 31.07
C ARG A 481 16.47 13.91 31.90
N GLN A 482 17.53 14.39 31.26
CA GLN A 482 18.77 14.74 31.97
C GLN A 482 18.53 15.90 32.97
N GLN A 483 17.86 16.96 32.54
CA GLN A 483 17.51 18.08 33.44
C GLN A 483 16.60 17.66 34.60
N LEU A 484 15.67 16.73 34.37
CA LEU A 484 14.83 16.17 35.43
C LEU A 484 15.67 15.40 36.45
N GLN A 485 16.60 14.57 35.98
CA GLN A 485 17.53 13.82 36.85
C GLN A 485 18.42 14.77 37.68
N GLU A 486 18.94 15.85 37.07
CA GLU A 486 19.69 16.90 37.78
C GLU A 486 18.83 17.55 38.88
N LYS A 487 17.58 17.91 38.57
CA LYS A 487 16.64 18.51 39.54
C LYS A 487 16.22 17.56 40.66
N ASP A 488 16.06 16.27 40.37
CA ASP A 488 15.82 15.26 41.40
C ASP A 488 17.04 15.12 42.34
N THR A 489 18.27 15.19 41.81
CA THR A 489 19.47 15.21 42.69
C THR A 489 19.57 16.49 43.53
N GLU A 490 19.25 17.66 42.97
CA GLU A 490 19.16 18.91 43.74
C GLU A 490 18.12 18.78 44.87
N LEU A 491 16.92 18.26 44.58
CA LEU A 491 15.87 18.05 45.58
C LEU A 491 16.30 17.11 46.70
N CYS A 492 17.03 16.03 46.38
CA CYS A 492 17.62 15.16 47.41
C CYS A 492 18.62 15.92 48.31
N THR A 493 19.50 16.75 47.74
CA THR A 493 20.44 17.55 48.56
C THR A 493 19.74 18.62 49.42
N VAL A 494 18.61 19.17 48.96
CA VAL A 494 17.82 20.14 49.73
C VAL A 494 17.09 19.45 50.88
N ARG A 495 16.51 18.25 50.67
CA ARG A 495 15.88 17.48 51.78
C ARG A 495 16.87 17.14 52.89
N LEU A 496 18.05 16.65 52.53
CA LEU A 496 19.11 16.36 53.52
C LEU A 496 19.51 17.60 54.33
N LYS A 497 19.51 18.79 53.72
CA LYS A 497 19.74 20.05 54.45
C LYS A 497 18.57 20.46 55.36
N VAL A 498 17.33 20.19 54.96
CA VAL A 498 16.16 20.43 55.81
C VAL A 498 16.21 19.50 57.03
N GLU A 499 16.47 18.21 56.83
CA GLU A 499 16.64 17.22 57.91
C GLU A 499 17.78 17.60 58.88
N GLN A 500 18.90 18.13 58.36
CA GLN A 500 19.99 18.67 59.18
C GLN A 500 19.57 19.88 60.01
N LEU A 501 18.89 20.87 59.41
CA LEU A 501 18.42 22.07 60.11
C LEU A 501 17.31 21.76 61.13
N GLU A 502 16.46 20.77 60.86
CA GLU A 502 15.47 20.25 61.81
C GLU A 502 16.15 19.58 63.01
N SER A 503 17.24 18.82 62.79
CA SER A 503 18.07 18.28 63.87
C SER A 503 18.73 19.38 64.71
N GLU A 504 19.35 20.39 64.08
CA GLU A 504 19.98 21.51 64.80
C GLU A 504 18.96 22.32 65.63
N LEU A 505 17.73 22.46 65.14
CA LEU A 505 16.63 23.13 65.85
C LEU A 505 16.10 22.28 67.01
N GLN A 506 16.04 20.96 66.83
CA GLN A 506 15.73 20.00 67.91
C GLN A 506 16.80 20.05 69.01
N ASP A 507 18.09 20.09 68.65
CA ASP A 507 19.21 20.18 69.59
C ASP A 507 19.19 21.48 70.41
N LEU A 508 18.96 22.63 69.75
CA LEU A 508 18.80 23.92 70.43
C LEU A 508 17.61 23.95 71.41
N SER A 509 16.54 23.20 71.16
CA SER A 509 15.42 23.07 72.10
C SER A 509 15.74 22.25 73.35
N SER A 510 16.80 21.43 73.33
CA SER A 510 17.16 20.52 74.43
C SER A 510 18.04 21.16 75.52
N GLN A 511 18.56 22.36 75.28
CA GLN A 511 19.58 23.03 76.11
C GLN A 511 19.06 23.54 77.48
N GLU A 512 17.74 23.50 77.75
CA GLU A 512 17.12 24.10 78.95
C GLU A 512 16.78 23.10 80.09
N SER A 513 17.03 21.79 79.94
CA SER A 513 16.81 20.81 81.04
C SER A 513 18.00 19.88 81.26
N LYS A 514 18.97 20.36 82.04
CA LYS A 514 20.23 19.67 82.34
C LYS A 514 20.11 18.58 83.41
N ASP A 515 20.82 17.49 83.13
CA ASP A 515 21.70 16.75 84.04
C ASP A 515 21.15 16.26 85.40
N GLU A 516 20.69 14.99 85.43
CA GLU A 516 21.12 13.99 86.44
C GLU A 516 20.59 12.56 86.15
N ALA A 517 19.47 12.42 85.42
CA ALA A 517 18.82 11.11 85.19
C ALA A 517 19.37 10.28 84.01
N SER A 518 20.45 10.71 83.36
CA SER A 518 20.95 10.15 82.09
C SER A 518 21.66 8.79 82.23
N LEU A 519 22.46 8.60 83.30
CA LEU A 519 23.37 7.44 83.41
C LEU A 519 22.65 6.08 83.55
N ALA A 520 21.51 6.05 84.24
CA ALA A 520 20.72 4.82 84.40
C ALA A 520 19.88 4.49 83.16
N LYS A 521 19.44 5.53 82.42
CA LYS A 521 18.58 5.39 81.24
C LYS A 521 19.36 4.82 80.05
N VAL A 522 20.61 5.26 79.85
CA VAL A 522 21.51 4.74 78.79
C VAL A 522 21.76 3.23 78.92
N LYS A 523 21.97 2.70 80.14
CA LYS A 523 22.16 1.24 80.34
C LYS A 523 20.89 0.42 80.08
N LYS A 524 19.70 1.04 80.18
CA LYS A 524 18.44 0.40 79.79
C LYS A 524 18.24 0.48 78.27
N GLN A 525 18.45 1.67 77.69
CA GLN A 525 18.35 1.89 76.24
C GLN A 525 19.35 1.04 75.44
N LEU A 526 20.54 0.74 75.96
CA LEU A 526 21.47 -0.18 75.31
C LEU A 526 20.84 -1.58 75.15
N ARG A 527 20.24 -2.13 76.22
CA ARG A 527 19.55 -3.44 76.17
C ARG A 527 18.27 -3.40 75.35
N ASP A 528 17.52 -2.30 75.41
CA ASP A 528 16.31 -2.09 74.60
C ASP A 528 16.67 -1.93 73.10
N LEU A 529 17.89 -1.50 72.76
CA LEU A 529 18.42 -1.43 71.39
C LEU A 529 19.04 -2.76 70.94
N GLU A 530 19.78 -3.47 71.80
CA GLU A 530 20.26 -4.84 71.52
C GLU A 530 19.08 -5.79 71.29
N ALA A 531 18.00 -5.67 72.06
CA ALA A 531 16.75 -6.39 71.83
C ALA A 531 16.14 -6.00 70.47
N LYS A 532 16.02 -4.71 70.15
CA LYS A 532 15.49 -4.27 68.85
C LYS A 532 16.34 -4.67 67.64
N VAL A 533 17.66 -4.74 67.78
CA VAL A 533 18.53 -5.26 66.71
C VAL A 533 18.24 -6.74 66.49
N LYS A 534 18.10 -7.52 67.57
CA LYS A 534 17.71 -8.93 67.47
C LYS A 534 16.28 -9.12 66.92
N ASP A 535 15.33 -8.29 67.33
CA ASP A 535 13.96 -8.28 66.78
C ASP A 535 13.98 -7.90 65.28
N GLN A 536 14.88 -7.00 64.85
CA GLN A 536 15.07 -6.64 63.44
C GLN A 536 15.81 -7.71 62.63
N GLU A 537 16.76 -8.45 63.23
CA GLU A 537 17.38 -9.62 62.62
C GLU A 537 16.34 -10.75 62.46
N GLU A 538 15.48 -10.98 63.46
CA GLU A 538 14.36 -11.92 63.39
C GLU A 538 13.28 -11.46 62.38
N GLU A 539 12.94 -10.17 62.30
CA GLU A 539 12.06 -9.63 61.23
C GLU A 539 12.69 -9.75 59.84
N LEU A 540 14.02 -9.62 59.70
CA LEU A 540 14.72 -9.79 58.42
C LEU A 540 14.77 -11.26 58.00
N ASP A 541 14.96 -12.20 58.92
CA ASP A 541 14.85 -13.63 58.66
C ASP A 541 13.40 -14.06 58.36
N GLU A 542 12.41 -13.50 59.05
CA GLU A 542 10.98 -13.69 58.73
C GLU A 542 10.62 -13.09 57.36
N GLN A 543 11.18 -11.93 56.99
CA GLN A 543 11.01 -11.34 55.67
C GLN A 543 11.71 -12.15 54.59
N ALA A 544 12.91 -12.67 54.84
CA ALA A 544 13.61 -13.57 53.93
C ALA A 544 12.83 -14.89 53.72
N GLY A 545 12.31 -15.48 54.80
CA GLY A 545 11.42 -16.64 54.75
C GLY A 545 10.11 -16.33 54.02
N THR A 546 9.53 -15.14 54.22
CA THR A 546 8.33 -14.68 53.51
C THR A 546 8.60 -14.47 52.02
N ILE A 547 9.76 -13.91 51.65
CA ILE A 547 10.19 -13.77 50.25
C ILE A 547 10.37 -15.16 49.63
N GLN A 548 11.06 -16.09 50.30
CA GLN A 548 11.23 -17.45 49.80
C GLN A 548 9.90 -18.21 49.64
N MET A 549 8.94 -17.99 50.56
CA MET A 549 7.58 -18.51 50.46
C MET A 549 6.79 -17.85 49.31
N LEU A 550 6.97 -16.55 49.08
CA LEU A 550 6.38 -15.83 47.94
C LEU A 550 6.99 -16.24 46.61
N GLU A 551 8.29 -16.55 46.55
CA GLU A 551 8.97 -17.10 45.38
C GLU A 551 8.49 -18.53 45.09
N GLN A 552 8.35 -19.39 46.11
CA GLN A 552 7.72 -20.69 45.93
C GLN A 552 6.24 -20.59 45.55
N ALA A 553 5.49 -19.61 46.08
CA ALA A 553 4.10 -19.38 45.72
C ALA A 553 3.97 -18.84 44.29
N LYS A 554 4.89 -17.97 43.85
CA LYS A 554 5.03 -17.51 42.47
C LYS A 554 5.34 -18.68 41.56
N LEU A 555 6.33 -19.52 41.89
CA LEU A 555 6.69 -20.69 41.08
C LEU A 555 5.52 -21.67 40.99
N ARG A 556 4.78 -21.90 42.09
CA ARG A 556 3.54 -22.67 42.08
C ARG A 556 2.49 -22.03 41.19
N LEU A 557 2.28 -20.71 41.24
CA LEU A 557 1.33 -20.00 40.38
C LEU A 557 1.75 -19.99 38.90
N GLU A 558 3.05 -19.95 38.59
CA GLU A 558 3.58 -20.07 37.24
C GLU A 558 3.37 -21.50 36.70
N MET A 559 3.66 -22.53 37.50
CA MET A 559 3.34 -23.92 37.17
C MET A 559 1.82 -24.18 37.08
N GLU A 560 1.02 -23.55 37.93
CA GLU A 560 -0.45 -23.64 37.92
C GLU A 560 -1.02 -22.92 36.70
N MET A 561 -0.47 -21.77 36.30
CA MET A 561 -0.84 -21.07 35.06
C MET A 561 -0.41 -21.84 33.80
N GLU A 562 0.74 -22.51 33.82
CA GLU A 562 1.17 -23.36 32.72
C GLU A 562 0.34 -24.65 32.65
N ARG A 563 0.01 -25.24 33.81
CA ARG A 563 -0.96 -26.34 33.92
C ARG A 563 -2.34 -25.90 33.42
N LEU A 564 -2.80 -24.69 33.79
CA LEU A 564 -4.05 -24.10 33.31
C LEU A 564 -4.00 -23.81 31.81
N ARG A 565 -2.87 -23.37 31.25
CA ARG A 565 -2.69 -23.28 29.79
C ARG A 565 -2.81 -24.64 29.12
N GLN A 566 -2.16 -25.67 29.67
CA GLN A 566 -2.23 -27.03 29.11
C GLN A 566 -3.62 -27.67 29.27
N THR A 567 -4.32 -27.44 30.38
CA THR A 567 -5.72 -27.89 30.51
C THR A 567 -6.65 -27.05 29.65
N HIS A 568 -6.45 -25.75 29.49
CA HIS A 568 -7.28 -24.91 28.63
C HIS A 568 -7.04 -25.19 27.14
N SER A 569 -5.81 -25.54 26.74
CA SER A 569 -5.50 -26.08 25.41
C SER A 569 -6.22 -27.40 25.21
N LYS A 570 -6.08 -28.36 26.14
CA LYS A 570 -6.78 -29.65 26.05
C LYS A 570 -8.31 -29.53 26.12
N GLU A 571 -8.84 -28.55 26.85
CA GLU A 571 -10.27 -28.23 26.88
C GLU A 571 -10.72 -27.53 25.60
N LEU A 572 -9.84 -26.83 24.87
CA LEU A 572 -10.12 -26.32 23.53
C LEU A 572 -10.07 -27.47 22.52
N ASP A 573 -9.05 -28.30 22.56
CA ASP A 573 -8.93 -29.51 21.71
C ASP A 573 -10.14 -30.43 21.92
N CYS A 574 -10.49 -30.75 23.18
CA CYS A 574 -11.69 -31.53 23.49
C CYS A 574 -13.01 -30.79 23.21
N LYS A 575 -13.04 -29.45 23.21
CA LYS A 575 -14.23 -28.70 22.76
C LYS A 575 -14.36 -28.65 21.26
N ASP A 576 -13.26 -28.65 20.50
CA ASP A 576 -13.29 -28.76 19.05
C ASP A 576 -13.66 -30.21 18.64
N GLU A 577 -13.22 -31.22 19.39
CA GLU A 577 -13.69 -32.61 19.29
C GLU A 577 -15.18 -32.73 19.67
N GLU A 578 -15.63 -32.18 20.80
CA GLU A 578 -17.06 -32.13 21.18
C GLU A 578 -17.88 -31.30 20.17
N VAL A 579 -17.35 -30.23 19.58
CA VAL A 579 -18.05 -29.42 18.58
C VAL A 579 -18.19 -30.20 17.27
N GLU A 580 -17.17 -30.91 16.80
CA GLU A 580 -17.34 -31.77 15.61
C GLU A 580 -18.16 -33.03 15.91
N GLU A 581 -18.16 -33.57 17.14
CA GLU A 581 -19.10 -34.63 17.55
C GLU A 581 -20.55 -34.11 17.71
N ILE A 582 -20.74 -32.88 18.22
CA ILE A 582 -22.03 -32.18 18.23
C ILE A 582 -22.47 -31.88 16.80
N ARG A 583 -21.58 -31.52 15.89
CA ARG A 583 -21.92 -31.23 14.50
C ARG A 583 -22.26 -32.50 13.71
N LEU A 584 -21.49 -33.58 13.91
CA LEU A 584 -21.79 -34.92 13.39
C LEU A 584 -23.08 -35.49 14.01
N SER A 585 -23.35 -35.22 15.29
CA SER A 585 -24.54 -35.73 15.97
C SER A 585 -25.78 -34.88 15.71
N CYS A 586 -25.72 -33.55 15.60
CA CYS A 586 -26.81 -32.70 15.08
C CYS A 586 -27.15 -33.10 13.64
N SER A 587 -26.15 -33.19 12.75
CA SER A 587 -26.38 -33.65 11.36
C SER A 587 -27.03 -35.04 11.24
N LYS A 588 -27.05 -35.85 12.32
CA LYS A 588 -27.60 -37.22 12.34
C LYS A 588 -28.79 -37.39 13.29
N LYS A 589 -28.95 -36.51 14.28
CA LYS A 589 -30.08 -36.43 15.22
C LYS A 589 -31.14 -35.49 14.70
N ASP A 590 -30.81 -34.29 14.23
CA ASP A 590 -31.80 -33.32 13.72
C ASP A 590 -32.60 -33.93 12.57
N LEU A 591 -31.94 -34.73 11.72
CA LEU A 591 -32.59 -35.47 10.63
C LEU A 591 -33.58 -36.54 11.14
N LYS A 592 -33.25 -37.25 12.23
CA LYS A 592 -34.15 -38.23 12.88
C LYS A 592 -35.19 -37.60 13.81
N GLN A 593 -34.87 -36.45 14.38
CA GLN A 593 -35.73 -35.73 15.32
C GLN A 593 -36.81 -34.96 14.55
N MET A 594 -36.50 -34.47 13.34
CA MET A 594 -37.51 -33.99 12.39
C MET A 594 -38.41 -35.12 11.87
N GLU A 595 -37.90 -36.35 11.68
CA GLU A 595 -38.74 -37.53 11.38
C GLU A 595 -39.69 -37.86 12.54
N VAL A 596 -39.18 -37.95 13.77
CA VAL A 596 -39.99 -38.24 14.97
C VAL A 596 -40.97 -37.12 15.30
N GLN A 597 -40.59 -35.84 15.15
CA GLN A 597 -41.51 -34.71 15.35
C GLN A 597 -42.65 -34.69 14.32
N LEU A 598 -42.43 -35.19 13.11
CA LEU A 598 -43.49 -35.36 12.10
C LEU A 598 -44.48 -36.48 12.48
N GLU A 599 -44.03 -37.53 13.17
CA GLU A 599 -44.90 -38.58 13.72
C GLU A 599 -45.63 -38.12 15.00
N GLU A 600 -44.96 -37.41 15.91
CA GLU A 600 -45.57 -36.84 17.12
C GLU A 600 -46.62 -35.76 16.81
N GLU A 601 -46.35 -34.82 15.88
CA GLU A 601 -47.34 -33.83 15.43
C GLU A 601 -48.56 -34.48 14.76
N TYR A 602 -48.41 -35.66 14.16
CA TYR A 602 -49.54 -36.41 13.60
C TYR A 602 -50.40 -37.08 14.70
N GLU A 603 -49.76 -37.68 15.71
CA GLU A 603 -50.41 -38.24 16.91
C GLU A 603 -51.13 -37.16 17.73
N ASP A 604 -50.44 -36.06 18.08
CA ASP A 604 -51.01 -34.98 18.90
C ASP A 604 -52.12 -34.22 18.14
N LYS A 605 -52.04 -34.08 16.81
CA LYS A 605 -53.18 -33.59 16.01
C LYS A 605 -54.42 -34.50 16.13
N GLN A 606 -54.25 -35.83 16.19
CA GLN A 606 -55.38 -36.74 16.45
C GLN A 606 -55.89 -36.67 17.90
N LYS A 607 -55.02 -36.32 18.84
CA LYS A 607 -55.33 -36.18 20.28
C LYS A 607 -56.09 -34.89 20.57
N VAL A 608 -55.64 -33.76 20.03
CA VAL A 608 -56.34 -32.46 20.06
C VAL A 608 -57.71 -32.56 19.37
N LEU A 609 -57.84 -33.32 18.28
CA LEU A 609 -59.15 -33.60 17.65
C LEU A 609 -60.09 -34.48 18.51
N ARG A 610 -59.56 -35.25 19.47
CA ARG A 610 -60.38 -35.96 20.47
C ARG A 610 -60.77 -35.03 21.61
N GLU A 611 -59.80 -34.32 22.18
CA GLU A 611 -60.03 -33.37 23.28
C GLU A 611 -60.96 -32.22 22.89
N LYS A 612 -60.90 -31.74 21.64
CA LYS A 612 -61.86 -30.75 21.11
C LYS A 612 -63.31 -31.25 21.18
N ARG A 613 -63.58 -32.51 20.82
CA ARG A 613 -64.94 -33.08 20.88
C ARG A 613 -65.42 -33.25 22.33
N ASP A 614 -64.51 -33.63 23.24
CA ASP A 614 -64.80 -33.71 24.67
C ASP A 614 -65.07 -32.34 25.29
N LEU A 615 -64.36 -31.29 24.86
CA LEU A 615 -64.58 -29.91 25.31
C LEU A 615 -65.86 -29.30 24.73
N GLU A 616 -66.19 -29.56 23.46
CA GLU A 616 -67.47 -29.17 22.86
C GLU A 616 -68.66 -29.83 23.57
N SER A 617 -68.52 -31.10 23.99
CA SER A 617 -69.52 -31.80 24.83
C SER A 617 -69.64 -31.20 26.24
N LYS A 618 -68.52 -30.88 26.89
CA LYS A 618 -68.51 -30.24 28.23
C LYS A 618 -69.04 -28.80 28.20
N LEU A 619 -68.80 -28.05 27.13
CA LEU A 619 -69.33 -26.69 26.96
C LEU A 619 -70.86 -26.71 26.87
N MET A 620 -71.46 -27.67 26.15
CA MET A 620 -72.92 -27.81 26.10
C MET A 620 -73.52 -28.08 27.49
N MET A 621 -72.90 -28.95 28.30
CA MET A 621 -73.36 -29.20 29.68
C MET A 621 -73.16 -28.00 30.63
N ALA A 622 -72.15 -27.17 30.41
CA ALA A 622 -71.92 -25.97 31.21
C ALA A 622 -72.93 -24.85 30.88
N GLN A 623 -73.42 -24.78 29.64
CA GLN A 623 -74.34 -23.75 29.18
C GLN A 623 -75.76 -23.91 29.75
N GLU A 624 -76.12 -25.10 30.26
CA GLU A 624 -77.40 -25.36 30.96
C GLU A 624 -77.36 -25.01 32.47
N GLN A 625 -76.22 -24.64 33.06
CA GLN A 625 -76.09 -24.38 34.51
C GLN A 625 -75.80 -22.91 34.92
N VAL A 626 -75.89 -21.94 33.99
CA VAL A 626 -75.74 -20.51 34.32
C VAL A 626 -77.08 -19.80 34.37
N GLY A 627 -77.93 -20.25 35.30
CA GLY A 627 -79.11 -19.53 35.78
C GLY A 627 -79.11 -19.54 37.30
N GLN A 628 -79.19 -18.35 37.91
CA GLN A 628 -79.20 -18.10 39.37
C GLN A 628 -77.86 -18.24 40.12
N ARG A 629 -77.18 -17.10 40.34
CA ARG A 629 -76.74 -16.69 41.68
C ARG A 629 -76.52 -15.18 41.77
N ASP A 630 -76.88 -14.62 42.92
CA ASP A 630 -77.49 -13.28 43.02
C ASP A 630 -76.62 -12.23 43.73
N VAL A 631 -76.67 -10.99 43.23
CA VAL A 631 -77.17 -9.73 43.87
C VAL A 631 -76.76 -9.35 45.31
N GLU A 632 -76.06 -10.18 46.09
CA GLU A 632 -75.74 -9.89 47.51
C GLU A 632 -74.48 -9.03 47.73
N THR A 633 -73.63 -8.86 46.72
CA THR A 633 -72.39 -8.08 46.80
C THR A 633 -72.62 -6.56 46.68
N GLU A 634 -73.60 -6.12 45.89
CA GLU A 634 -73.83 -4.69 45.61
C GLU A 634 -74.35 -3.89 46.84
N LYS A 635 -75.14 -4.52 47.71
CA LYS A 635 -75.74 -3.86 48.88
C LYS A 635 -74.73 -3.50 49.97
N ARG A 636 -73.53 -4.10 49.99
CA ARG A 636 -72.53 -3.86 51.04
C ARG A 636 -71.80 -2.52 50.82
N LEU A 637 -71.50 -2.17 49.57
CA LEU A 637 -70.70 -0.99 49.21
C LEU A 637 -71.43 0.37 49.35
N ARG A 638 -72.77 0.39 49.32
CA ARG A 638 -73.54 1.64 49.51
C ARG A 638 -73.61 2.16 50.96
N LYS A 639 -73.17 1.37 51.95
CA LYS A 639 -73.25 1.76 53.38
C LYS A 639 -72.06 2.59 53.86
N ASP A 640 -70.87 2.33 53.34
CA ASP A 640 -69.64 2.95 53.84
C ASP A 640 -69.44 4.39 53.33
N LEU A 641 -69.97 4.71 52.14
CA LEU A 641 -69.93 6.06 51.54
C LEU A 641 -70.68 7.15 52.34
N LYS A 642 -71.54 6.77 53.30
CA LYS A 642 -72.28 7.71 54.15
C LYS A 642 -71.55 8.11 55.43
N ARG A 643 -70.52 7.37 55.88
CA ARG A 643 -69.75 7.70 57.09
C ARG A 643 -68.69 8.78 56.86
N THR A 644 -68.08 8.81 55.68
CA THR A 644 -67.00 9.74 55.34
C THR A 644 -67.46 11.18 55.09
N LYS A 645 -68.76 11.42 54.85
CA LYS A 645 -69.29 12.78 54.62
C LYS A 645 -69.58 13.59 55.89
N VAL A 646 -69.69 12.96 57.06
CA VAL A 646 -70.00 13.66 58.32
C VAL A 646 -68.73 14.22 58.98
N LEU A 647 -67.62 13.48 58.93
CA LEU A 647 -66.34 13.87 59.53
C LEU A 647 -65.64 15.06 58.85
N LEU A 648 -66.14 15.53 57.70
CA LEU A 648 -65.61 16.70 57.01
C LEU A 648 -66.25 18.01 57.51
N ALA A 649 -67.44 17.96 58.13
CA ALA A 649 -68.15 19.16 58.61
C ALA A 649 -67.57 19.66 59.95
N ASP A 650 -67.27 18.76 60.88
CA ASP A 650 -66.76 19.11 62.22
C ASP A 650 -65.32 19.70 62.18
N ALA A 651 -64.57 19.45 61.10
CA ALA A 651 -63.25 20.06 60.90
C ALA A 651 -63.32 21.54 60.51
N GLN A 652 -64.40 21.97 59.85
CA GLN A 652 -64.55 23.34 59.37
C GLN A 652 -64.91 24.31 60.51
N MET A 653 -65.72 23.87 61.48
CA MET A 653 -66.16 24.70 62.61
C MET A 653 -65.06 25.06 63.64
N MET A 654 -63.92 24.37 63.65
CA MET A 654 -62.81 24.69 64.57
C MET A 654 -61.85 25.77 64.03
N LEU A 655 -61.96 26.18 62.76
CA LEU A 655 -61.13 27.25 62.19
C LEU A 655 -61.69 28.66 62.43
N ASP A 656 -63.02 28.81 62.61
CA ASP A 656 -63.66 30.13 62.75
C ASP A 656 -63.51 30.76 64.14
N HIS A 657 -63.10 30.00 65.16
CA HIS A 657 -63.09 30.48 66.55
C HIS A 657 -61.81 31.25 66.97
N LEU A 658 -60.89 31.52 66.04
CA LEU A 658 -59.56 32.13 66.31
C LEU A 658 -59.36 33.56 65.78
N LYS A 659 -60.42 34.25 65.36
CA LYS A 659 -60.37 35.66 64.89
C LYS A 659 -61.02 36.66 65.87
N SER A 660 -60.38 36.92 67.01
CA SER A 660 -60.56 38.21 67.70
C SER A 660 -59.33 38.60 68.51
N ASN A 661 -58.70 39.73 68.13
CA ASN A 661 -57.89 40.64 68.94
C ASN A 661 -57.37 41.76 68.03
N VAL A 662 -57.80 43.00 68.27
CA VAL A 662 -57.50 44.17 67.41
C VAL A 662 -56.32 44.96 67.96
N PRO A 663 -55.18 45.09 67.25
CA PRO A 663 -54.12 46.03 67.57
C PRO A 663 -54.46 47.45 67.09
N SER A 664 -53.70 48.45 67.53
CA SER A 664 -54.02 49.85 67.23
C SER A 664 -53.80 50.23 65.75
N LYS A 665 -54.68 51.06 65.18
CA LYS A 665 -54.64 51.49 63.76
C LYS A 665 -53.30 52.11 63.30
N ARG A 666 -52.43 52.57 64.21
CA ARG A 666 -51.11 53.14 63.86
C ARG A 666 -50.02 52.08 63.68
N GLU A 667 -50.06 51.01 64.47
CA GLU A 667 -49.13 49.89 64.31
C GLU A 667 -49.46 49.07 63.07
N ILE A 668 -50.76 48.94 62.74
CA ILE A 668 -51.23 48.27 61.53
C ILE A 668 -50.65 48.93 60.27
N ILE A 669 -50.69 50.27 60.14
CA ILE A 669 -50.14 50.97 58.96
C ILE A 669 -48.61 50.83 58.90
N ALA A 670 -47.90 50.95 60.03
CA ALA A 670 -46.45 50.77 60.06
C ALA A 670 -46.01 49.32 59.74
N LEU A 671 -46.85 48.33 60.06
CA LEU A 671 -46.64 46.94 59.68
C LEU A 671 -47.06 46.66 58.23
N LYS A 672 -48.10 47.32 57.71
CA LYS A 672 -48.52 47.20 56.30
C LYS A 672 -47.42 47.72 55.36
N ASN A 673 -46.89 48.92 55.62
CA ASN A 673 -45.78 49.47 54.82
C ASN A 673 -44.52 48.59 54.89
N LYS A 674 -44.20 48.01 56.06
CA LYS A 674 -43.08 47.06 56.17
C LYS A 674 -43.34 45.71 55.49
N LEU A 675 -44.61 45.28 55.44
CA LEU A 675 -45.01 44.09 54.71
C LEU A 675 -44.89 44.34 53.20
N GLU A 676 -45.40 45.46 52.70
CA GLU A 676 -45.29 45.88 51.29
C GLU A 676 -43.81 46.05 50.86
N GLU A 677 -42.96 46.70 51.67
CA GLU A 677 -41.51 46.76 51.44
C GLU A 677 -40.86 45.37 51.44
N SER A 678 -41.28 44.47 52.33
CA SER A 678 -40.78 43.09 52.40
C SER A 678 -41.28 42.22 51.23
N GLU A 679 -42.49 42.44 50.74
CA GLU A 679 -43.09 41.75 49.59
C GLU A 679 -42.46 42.21 48.28
N PHE A 680 -42.16 43.51 48.15
CA PHE A 680 -41.39 44.03 47.02
C PHE A 680 -39.94 43.49 47.02
N ALA A 681 -39.29 43.43 48.19
CA ALA A 681 -37.98 42.81 48.33
C ALA A 681 -38.01 41.30 48.02
N CYS A 682 -39.06 40.60 48.46
CA CYS A 682 -39.26 39.16 48.21
C CYS A 682 -39.49 38.87 46.71
N THR A 683 -40.38 39.62 46.05
CA THR A 683 -40.65 39.47 44.62
C THR A 683 -39.43 39.81 43.76
N ALA A 684 -38.68 40.87 44.11
CA ALA A 684 -37.40 41.17 43.47
C ALA A 684 -36.37 40.03 43.65
N ALA A 685 -36.24 39.47 44.86
CA ALA A 685 -35.35 38.34 45.14
C ALA A 685 -35.78 37.05 44.42
N VAL A 686 -37.08 36.76 44.32
CA VAL A 686 -37.63 35.61 43.57
C VAL A 686 -37.40 35.78 42.07
N LYS A 687 -37.52 37.00 41.52
CA LYS A 687 -37.26 37.30 40.11
C LYS A 687 -35.77 37.17 39.77
N ALA A 688 -34.89 37.66 40.65
CA ALA A 688 -33.44 37.47 40.53
C ALA A 688 -33.05 35.98 40.62
N ARG A 689 -33.64 35.23 41.57
CA ARG A 689 -33.42 33.79 41.72
C ARG A 689 -33.88 33.01 40.48
N LYS A 690 -35.07 33.28 39.92
CA LYS A 690 -35.52 32.67 38.65
C LYS A 690 -34.58 32.98 37.48
N SER A 691 -34.01 34.18 37.42
CA SER A 691 -33.02 34.53 36.40
C SER A 691 -31.73 33.71 36.54
N MET A 692 -31.26 33.50 37.77
CA MET A 692 -30.09 32.65 38.05
C MET A 692 -30.38 31.16 37.81
N GLU A 693 -31.58 30.68 38.16
CA GLU A 693 -32.03 29.32 37.85
C GLU A 693 -32.01 29.07 36.32
N LEU A 694 -32.48 30.02 35.51
CA LEU A 694 -32.41 29.94 34.04
C LEU A 694 -30.98 29.97 33.48
N GLU A 695 -30.08 30.81 34.03
CA GLU A 695 -28.66 30.80 33.64
C GLU A 695 -27.97 29.47 34.01
N ILE A 696 -28.32 28.87 35.15
CA ILE A 696 -27.77 27.58 35.58
C ILE A 696 -28.26 26.43 34.68
N GLU A 697 -29.50 26.49 34.19
CA GLU A 697 -30.07 25.52 33.25
C GLU A 697 -29.39 25.63 31.86
N ASP A 698 -29.23 26.85 31.34
CA ASP A 698 -28.56 27.08 30.04
C ASP A 698 -27.07 26.69 30.08
N LEU A 699 -26.38 26.97 31.20
CA LEU A 699 -25.02 26.49 31.43
C LEU A 699 -24.94 24.96 31.55
N HIS A 700 -25.97 24.28 32.07
CA HIS A 700 -26.05 22.82 32.05
C HIS A 700 -26.20 22.29 30.63
N ILE A 701 -27.09 22.86 29.81
CA ILE A 701 -27.26 22.50 28.38
C ILE A 701 -25.93 22.60 27.64
N GLN A 702 -25.26 23.76 27.75
CA GLN A 702 -23.98 24.00 27.08
C GLN A 702 -22.89 23.02 27.56
N MET A 703 -22.85 22.68 28.86
CA MET A 703 -21.92 21.70 29.41
C MET A 703 -22.18 20.28 28.88
N ASP A 704 -23.45 19.90 28.72
CA ASP A 704 -23.87 18.59 28.21
C ASP A 704 -23.51 18.43 26.72
N ASP A 705 -23.79 19.44 25.89
CA ASP A 705 -23.42 19.48 24.47
C ASP A 705 -21.89 19.43 24.26
N ILE A 706 -21.13 20.21 25.05
CA ILE A 706 -19.66 20.14 25.05
C ILE A 706 -19.17 18.75 25.47
N THR A 707 -19.86 18.09 26.41
CA THR A 707 -19.51 16.74 26.87
C THR A 707 -19.77 15.69 25.79
N LYS A 708 -20.87 15.79 25.04
CA LYS A 708 -21.17 14.94 23.87
C LYS A 708 -20.17 15.15 22.73
N ALA A 709 -19.90 16.40 22.35
CA ALA A 709 -18.91 16.71 21.33
C ALA A 709 -17.52 16.17 21.70
N LYS A 710 -17.13 16.29 22.98
CA LYS A 710 -15.91 15.71 23.53
C LYS A 710 -15.89 14.18 23.44
N MET A 711 -16.98 13.49 23.77
CA MET A 711 -17.06 12.03 23.67
C MET A 711 -16.92 11.55 22.23
N ALA A 712 -17.59 12.19 21.27
CA ALA A 712 -17.46 11.88 19.85
C ALA A 712 -16.01 12.04 19.35
N LEU A 713 -15.31 13.10 19.78
CA LEU A 713 -13.89 13.33 19.45
C LEU A 713 -12.95 12.32 20.13
N GLU A 714 -13.20 11.95 21.39
CA GLU A 714 -12.41 10.93 22.10
C GLU A 714 -12.57 9.54 21.45
N GLU A 715 -13.75 9.21 20.94
CA GLU A 715 -14.02 7.99 20.21
C GLU A 715 -13.42 8.00 18.79
N GLN A 716 -13.46 9.14 18.09
CA GLN A 716 -12.80 9.33 16.79
C GLN A 716 -11.28 9.19 16.91
N ILE A 717 -10.67 9.78 17.95
CA ILE A 717 -9.24 9.59 18.26
C ILE A 717 -8.96 8.12 18.56
N SER A 718 -9.81 7.45 19.33
CA SER A 718 -9.65 6.03 19.66
C SER A 718 -9.84 5.09 18.46
N ARG A 719 -10.55 5.53 17.40
CA ARG A 719 -10.61 4.85 16.09
C ARG A 719 -9.33 5.08 15.29
N LEU A 720 -8.90 6.34 15.12
CA LEU A 720 -7.67 6.69 14.41
C LEU A 720 -6.41 6.07 15.05
N GLN A 721 -6.39 5.91 16.37
CA GLN A 721 -5.30 5.26 17.09
C GLN A 721 -5.25 3.74 16.81
N ARG A 722 -6.41 3.09 16.64
CA ARG A 722 -6.48 1.67 16.22
C ARG A 722 -6.06 1.53 14.76
N GLU A 723 -6.63 2.33 13.86
CA GLU A 723 -6.27 2.36 12.43
C GLU A 723 -4.77 2.61 12.23
N LYS A 724 -4.15 3.50 13.03
CA LYS A 724 -2.70 3.69 13.04
C LYS A 724 -1.95 2.42 13.43
N ASN A 725 -2.38 1.73 14.50
CA ASN A 725 -1.72 0.51 14.96
C ASN A 725 -1.89 -0.64 13.94
N ASP A 726 -3.07 -0.78 13.34
CA ASP A 726 -3.36 -1.80 12.32
C ASP A 726 -2.54 -1.55 11.05
N LEU A 727 -2.42 -0.29 10.61
CA LEU A 727 -1.54 0.11 9.51
C LEU A 727 -0.06 -0.07 9.84
N GLN A 728 0.33 0.08 11.11
CA GLN A 728 1.70 -0.16 11.55
C GLN A 728 2.02 -1.68 11.56
N SER A 729 1.11 -2.54 12.05
CA SER A 729 1.26 -4.00 11.96
C SER A 729 1.40 -4.46 10.51
N ARG A 730 0.52 -3.98 9.61
CA ARG A 730 0.60 -4.27 8.18
C ARG A 730 1.92 -3.81 7.55
N PHE A 731 2.41 -2.63 7.93
CA PHE A 731 3.72 -2.16 7.44
C PHE A 731 4.87 -3.01 7.97
N GLU A 732 4.79 -3.52 9.20
CA GLU A 732 5.78 -4.43 9.78
C GLU A 732 5.72 -5.81 9.08
N GLU A 733 4.52 -6.35 8.81
CA GLU A 733 4.27 -7.56 7.99
C GLU A 733 4.80 -7.41 6.55
N ASP A 734 4.42 -6.37 5.82
CA ASP A 734 4.89 -6.07 4.45
C ASP A 734 6.44 -5.92 4.39
N GLN A 735 7.03 -5.38 5.45
CA GLN A 735 8.48 -5.20 5.59
C GLN A 735 9.19 -6.54 5.85
N GLU A 736 8.58 -7.46 6.60
CA GLU A 736 9.06 -8.83 6.80
C GLU A 736 8.92 -9.68 5.53
N ASP A 737 7.79 -9.60 4.81
CA ASP A 737 7.58 -10.27 3.53
C ASP A 737 8.57 -9.78 2.46
N MET A 738 8.87 -8.49 2.40
CA MET A 738 9.94 -7.96 1.53
C MET A 738 11.33 -8.48 1.92
N ASN A 739 11.61 -8.62 3.22
CA ASN A 739 12.88 -9.19 3.69
C ASN A 739 12.99 -10.69 3.36
N GLU A 740 11.91 -11.45 3.51
CA GLU A 740 11.77 -12.83 3.07
C GLU A 740 11.97 -12.97 1.55
N LEU A 741 11.31 -12.12 0.75
CA LEU A 741 11.41 -12.14 -0.71
C LEU A 741 12.84 -11.79 -1.17
N MET A 742 13.49 -10.80 -0.55
CA MET A 742 14.89 -10.47 -0.80
C MET A 742 15.84 -11.61 -0.41
N LYS A 743 15.55 -12.34 0.68
CA LYS A 743 16.32 -13.53 1.09
C LYS A 743 16.15 -14.68 0.10
N LYS A 744 14.91 -14.94 -0.36
CA LYS A 744 14.56 -15.92 -1.40
C LYS A 744 15.22 -15.57 -2.75
N HIS A 745 15.17 -14.30 -3.18
CA HIS A 745 15.82 -13.81 -4.39
C HIS A 745 17.36 -13.96 -4.31
N LYS A 746 17.97 -13.55 -3.19
CA LYS A 746 19.41 -13.73 -2.96
C LYS A 746 19.84 -15.20 -3.00
N ALA A 747 19.03 -16.09 -2.42
CA ALA A 747 19.25 -17.54 -2.48
C ALA A 747 19.19 -18.06 -3.92
N ALA A 748 18.16 -17.68 -4.69
CA ALA A 748 18.00 -18.05 -6.10
C ALA A 748 19.15 -17.54 -6.98
N VAL A 749 19.63 -16.31 -6.76
CA VAL A 749 20.81 -15.75 -7.45
C VAL A 749 22.07 -16.56 -7.12
N THR A 750 22.30 -16.90 -5.85
CA THR A 750 23.44 -17.80 -5.52
C THR A 750 23.29 -19.19 -6.11
N GLN A 751 22.07 -19.71 -6.26
CA GLN A 751 21.87 -21.02 -6.88
C GLN A 751 22.14 -20.98 -8.38
N SER A 752 21.55 -20.02 -9.11
CA SER A 752 21.82 -19.81 -10.54
C SER A 752 23.31 -19.56 -10.82
N THR A 753 24.03 -18.91 -9.90
CA THR A 753 25.49 -18.74 -10.00
C THR A 753 26.24 -20.06 -9.87
N ARG A 754 25.82 -20.97 -8.97
CA ARG A 754 26.39 -22.33 -8.87
C ARG A 754 26.08 -23.16 -10.11
N ASP A 755 24.84 -23.11 -10.58
CA ASP A 755 24.39 -23.86 -11.76
C ASP A 755 25.18 -23.42 -13.01
N LEU A 756 25.45 -22.12 -13.17
CA LEU A 756 26.32 -21.59 -14.24
C LEU A 756 27.77 -22.09 -14.17
N VAL A 757 28.36 -22.15 -12.97
CA VAL A 757 29.70 -22.74 -12.77
C VAL A 757 29.67 -24.23 -13.14
N GLN A 758 28.66 -24.97 -12.68
CA GLN A 758 28.53 -26.40 -12.94
C GLN A 758 28.31 -26.71 -14.43
N ILE A 759 27.58 -25.86 -15.16
CA ILE A 759 27.46 -25.95 -16.63
C ILE A 759 28.80 -25.66 -17.32
N SER A 760 29.58 -24.69 -16.84
CA SER A 760 30.92 -24.39 -17.37
C SER A 760 31.90 -25.55 -17.14
N ASP A 761 31.86 -26.19 -15.98
CA ASP A 761 32.68 -27.36 -15.65
C ASP A 761 32.31 -28.56 -16.55
N LEU A 762 31.01 -28.79 -16.76
CA LEU A 762 30.52 -29.84 -17.67
C LEU A 762 30.88 -29.56 -19.14
N GLN A 763 30.83 -28.30 -19.60
CA GLN A 763 31.30 -27.93 -20.93
C GLN A 763 32.80 -28.22 -21.09
N THR A 764 33.61 -27.90 -20.08
CA THR A 764 35.05 -28.18 -20.09
C THR A 764 35.33 -29.68 -20.15
N GLN A 765 34.62 -30.49 -19.36
CA GLN A 765 34.75 -31.96 -19.39
C GLN A 765 34.31 -32.57 -20.74
N VAL A 766 33.31 -31.99 -21.41
CA VAL A 766 32.90 -32.42 -22.75
C VAL A 766 33.95 -32.04 -23.81
N GLU A 767 34.57 -30.87 -23.72
CA GLU A 767 35.68 -30.48 -24.60
C GLU A 767 36.92 -31.37 -24.40
N GLU A 768 37.26 -31.71 -23.14
CA GLU A 768 38.33 -32.66 -22.81
C GLU A 768 38.03 -34.06 -23.34
N ALA A 769 36.83 -34.61 -23.09
CA ALA A 769 36.43 -35.93 -23.59
C ALA A 769 36.37 -35.99 -25.14
N MET A 770 36.00 -34.90 -25.81
CA MET A 770 36.05 -34.80 -27.27
C MET A 770 37.50 -34.79 -27.79
N LYS A 771 38.42 -34.14 -27.07
CA LYS A 771 39.84 -34.17 -27.40
C LYS A 771 40.47 -35.55 -27.16
N GLU A 772 40.17 -36.19 -26.03
CA GLU A 772 40.60 -37.57 -25.75
C GLU A 772 40.06 -38.56 -26.80
N LYS A 773 38.80 -38.41 -27.21
CA LYS A 773 38.21 -39.19 -28.31
C LYS A 773 38.98 -38.98 -29.62
N GLN A 774 39.34 -37.75 -29.98
CA GLN A 774 40.14 -37.48 -31.18
C GLN A 774 41.52 -38.13 -31.07
N GLU A 775 42.20 -37.96 -29.94
CA GLU A 775 43.49 -38.60 -29.70
C GLU A 775 43.42 -40.14 -29.74
N ILE A 776 42.32 -40.74 -29.27
CA ILE A 776 42.09 -42.18 -29.35
C ILE A 776 41.82 -42.60 -30.80
N GLN A 777 41.07 -41.82 -31.59
CA GLN A 777 40.87 -42.08 -33.02
C GLN A 777 42.20 -42.01 -33.80
N ASP A 778 43.02 -41.00 -33.54
CA ASP A 778 44.35 -40.84 -34.17
C ASP A 778 45.29 -41.98 -33.75
N LYS A 779 45.30 -42.36 -32.46
CA LYS A 779 46.05 -43.53 -31.95
C LYS A 779 45.56 -44.83 -32.59
N LEU A 780 44.26 -45.04 -32.72
CA LEU A 780 43.66 -46.24 -33.32
C LEU A 780 44.02 -46.33 -34.81
N HIS A 781 44.00 -45.22 -35.54
CA HIS A 781 44.43 -45.16 -36.94
C HIS A 781 45.94 -45.46 -37.08
N SER A 782 46.77 -44.92 -36.19
CA SER A 782 48.21 -45.25 -36.14
C SER A 782 48.48 -46.72 -35.80
N LEU A 783 47.67 -47.31 -34.92
CA LEU A 783 47.78 -48.72 -34.53
C LEU A 783 47.26 -49.67 -35.61
N GLN A 784 46.25 -49.29 -36.39
CA GLN A 784 45.85 -50.03 -37.58
C GLN A 784 46.99 -50.05 -38.62
N SER A 785 47.59 -48.90 -38.91
CA SER A 785 48.75 -48.83 -39.82
C SER A 785 49.98 -49.60 -39.30
N GLN A 786 50.22 -49.60 -37.98
CA GLN A 786 51.27 -50.41 -37.36
C GLN A 786 50.95 -51.91 -37.31
N LEU A 787 49.67 -52.29 -37.25
CA LEU A 787 49.23 -53.68 -37.29
C LEU A 787 49.43 -54.26 -38.70
N GLU A 788 48.96 -53.55 -39.74
CA GLU A 788 49.21 -53.88 -41.15
C GLU A 788 50.72 -54.01 -41.46
N PHE A 789 51.56 -53.21 -40.80
CA PHE A 789 53.03 -53.30 -40.91
C PHE A 789 53.64 -54.47 -40.12
N GLN A 790 53.07 -54.87 -38.97
CA GLN A 790 53.59 -55.99 -38.16
C GLN A 790 53.08 -57.37 -38.57
N GLU A 791 52.06 -57.47 -39.41
CA GLU A 791 51.59 -58.75 -39.99
C GLU A 791 52.61 -59.42 -40.95
N GLN A 792 53.75 -58.77 -41.26
CA GLN A 792 54.80 -59.32 -42.14
C GLN A 792 56.11 -59.77 -41.46
N SER A 793 56.25 -59.74 -40.12
CA SER A 793 57.49 -60.18 -39.46
C SER A 793 57.25 -61.01 -38.20
N MET A 794 57.72 -62.26 -38.21
CA MET A 794 57.70 -63.15 -37.03
C MET A 794 58.56 -62.59 -35.89
N VAL A 795 58.17 -62.87 -34.64
CA VAL A 795 58.65 -62.14 -33.46
C VAL A 795 59.45 -63.01 -32.49
N GLU A 796 60.64 -62.54 -32.11
CA GLU A 796 61.48 -63.13 -31.07
C GLU A 796 61.11 -62.69 -29.63
N LYS A 797 61.73 -63.34 -28.62
CA LYS A 797 61.50 -63.23 -27.16
C LYS A 797 61.31 -61.82 -26.54
N SER A 798 61.63 -60.74 -27.25
CA SER A 798 61.26 -59.36 -26.84
C SER A 798 59.75 -59.17 -26.63
N LEU A 799 58.91 -59.99 -27.27
CA LEU A 799 57.45 -59.93 -27.14
C LEU A 799 56.95 -60.20 -25.72
N VAL A 800 57.58 -61.14 -25.01
CA VAL A 800 57.14 -61.55 -23.65
C VAL A 800 57.37 -60.42 -22.65
N SER A 801 58.57 -59.82 -22.65
CA SER A 801 58.86 -58.67 -21.77
C SER A 801 58.02 -57.43 -22.13
N ARG A 802 57.69 -57.24 -23.42
CA ARG A 802 56.75 -56.21 -23.87
C ARG A 802 55.31 -56.48 -23.40
N GLN A 803 54.87 -57.74 -23.41
CA GLN A 803 53.56 -58.14 -22.87
C GLN A 803 53.50 -58.02 -21.34
N GLU A 804 54.56 -58.36 -20.61
CA GLU A 804 54.64 -58.13 -19.15
C GLU A 804 54.58 -56.63 -18.79
N ALA A 805 55.27 -55.77 -19.54
CA ALA A 805 55.16 -54.32 -19.40
C ALA A 805 53.75 -53.83 -19.74
N LYS A 806 53.12 -54.40 -20.79
CA LYS A 806 51.73 -54.09 -21.18
C LYS A 806 50.73 -54.54 -20.12
N ILE A 807 50.95 -55.69 -19.46
CA ILE A 807 50.13 -56.17 -18.35
C ILE A 807 50.20 -55.17 -17.19
N ARG A 808 51.39 -54.71 -16.78
CA ARG A 808 51.50 -53.67 -15.72
C ARG A 808 50.88 -52.33 -16.11
N GLU A 809 50.99 -51.93 -17.39
CA GLU A 809 50.31 -50.74 -17.92
C GLU A 809 48.77 -50.89 -17.89
N LEU A 810 48.26 -52.09 -18.17
CA LEU A 810 46.83 -52.40 -18.11
C LEU A 810 46.33 -52.57 -16.67
N GLU A 811 47.14 -53.10 -15.75
CA GLU A 811 46.83 -53.19 -14.32
C GLU A 811 46.75 -51.81 -13.68
N THR A 812 47.70 -50.92 -13.99
CA THR A 812 47.67 -49.52 -13.51
C THR A 812 46.51 -48.73 -14.12
N LYS A 813 46.17 -48.95 -15.39
CA LYS A 813 44.95 -48.40 -16.00
C LYS A 813 43.68 -48.97 -15.38
N LEU A 814 43.61 -50.28 -15.11
CA LEU A 814 42.48 -50.91 -14.44
C LEU A 814 42.28 -50.35 -13.02
N GLU A 815 43.36 -50.08 -12.29
CA GLU A 815 43.29 -49.47 -10.97
C GLU A 815 42.84 -48.00 -11.04
N TYR A 816 43.30 -47.25 -12.05
CA TYR A 816 42.79 -45.91 -12.34
C TYR A 816 41.28 -45.93 -12.64
N GLU A 817 40.83 -46.78 -13.57
CA GLU A 817 39.41 -46.98 -13.93
C GLU A 817 38.55 -47.43 -12.73
N ARG A 818 39.10 -48.25 -11.81
CA ARG A 818 38.42 -48.60 -10.54
C ARG A 818 38.26 -47.37 -9.64
N THR A 819 39.25 -46.49 -9.55
CA THR A 819 39.11 -45.25 -8.78
C THR A 819 38.18 -44.23 -9.44
N GLN A 820 38.16 -44.18 -10.78
CA GLN A 820 37.23 -43.34 -11.55
C GLN A 820 35.79 -43.84 -11.43
N THR A 821 35.58 -45.15 -11.54
CA THR A 821 34.29 -45.81 -11.26
C THR A 821 33.80 -45.48 -9.86
N LYS A 822 34.62 -45.62 -8.82
CA LYS A 822 34.24 -45.24 -7.43
C LYS A 822 33.87 -43.76 -7.27
N ARG A 823 34.56 -42.85 -7.98
CA ARG A 823 34.20 -41.42 -8.01
C ARG A 823 32.84 -41.21 -8.68
N LEU A 824 32.60 -41.85 -9.82
CA LEU A 824 31.32 -41.78 -10.54
C LEU A 824 30.18 -42.40 -9.73
N GLU A 825 30.39 -43.53 -9.05
CA GLU A 825 29.43 -44.12 -8.10
C GLU A 825 29.07 -43.12 -6.99
N SER A 826 30.07 -42.46 -6.38
CA SER A 826 29.82 -41.45 -5.36
C SER A 826 29.05 -40.22 -5.88
N LEU A 827 29.28 -39.84 -7.14
CA LEU A 827 28.55 -38.77 -7.82
C LEU A 827 27.10 -39.20 -8.10
N VAL A 828 26.89 -40.44 -8.57
CA VAL A 828 25.56 -41.01 -8.80
C VAL A 828 24.75 -41.10 -7.51
N THR A 829 25.36 -41.47 -6.37
CA THR A 829 24.67 -41.46 -5.06
C THR A 829 24.23 -40.06 -4.67
N ARG A 830 25.11 -39.05 -4.77
CA ARG A 830 24.73 -37.64 -4.50
C ARG A 830 23.68 -37.10 -5.46
N LEU A 831 23.73 -37.51 -6.73
CA LEU A 831 22.70 -37.14 -7.71
C LEU A 831 21.35 -37.80 -7.39
N LYS A 832 21.32 -39.03 -6.88
CA LYS A 832 20.09 -39.68 -6.38
C LYS A 832 19.53 -38.97 -5.15
N GLU A 833 20.36 -38.67 -4.15
CA GLU A 833 19.95 -37.89 -2.96
C GLU A 833 19.35 -36.53 -3.34
N ASN A 834 19.97 -35.83 -4.31
CA ASN A 834 19.43 -34.59 -4.86
C ASN A 834 18.11 -34.82 -5.62
N LEU A 835 17.96 -35.91 -6.37
CA LEU A 835 16.73 -36.24 -7.10
C LEU A 835 15.57 -36.57 -6.15
N GLU A 836 15.84 -37.32 -5.09
CA GLU A 836 14.88 -37.60 -4.01
C GLU A 836 14.44 -36.30 -3.34
N LYS A 837 15.40 -35.43 -2.95
CA LYS A 837 15.08 -34.13 -2.37
C LYS A 837 14.26 -33.22 -3.30
N MET A 838 14.59 -33.14 -4.59
CA MET A 838 13.80 -32.39 -5.58
C MET A 838 12.41 -33.00 -5.80
N THR A 839 12.26 -34.31 -5.60
CA THR A 839 10.97 -35.02 -5.64
C THR A 839 10.12 -34.68 -4.40
N GLU A 840 10.71 -34.66 -3.21
CA GLU A 840 10.05 -34.21 -1.98
C GLU A 840 9.64 -32.73 -2.06
N GLU A 841 10.51 -31.84 -2.56
CA GLU A 841 10.18 -30.43 -2.77
C GLU A 841 9.04 -30.25 -3.78
N ARG A 842 9.00 -31.04 -4.87
CA ARG A 842 7.89 -31.08 -5.82
C ARG A 842 6.58 -31.53 -5.15
N ASP A 843 6.62 -32.59 -4.36
CA ASP A 843 5.42 -33.15 -3.74
C ASP A 843 4.87 -32.25 -2.62
N GLN A 844 5.75 -31.55 -1.90
CA GLN A 844 5.37 -30.45 -1.00
C GLN A 844 4.72 -29.28 -1.76
N ARG A 845 5.22 -28.92 -2.96
CA ARG A 845 4.60 -27.88 -3.81
C ARG A 845 3.20 -28.29 -4.25
N ILE A 846 3.02 -29.53 -4.73
CA ILE A 846 1.70 -30.07 -5.11
C ILE A 846 0.74 -30.07 -3.91
N ALA A 847 1.20 -30.45 -2.72
CA ALA A 847 0.41 -30.40 -1.49
C ALA A 847 0.01 -28.95 -1.12
N SER A 848 0.92 -27.98 -1.28
CA SER A 848 0.59 -26.55 -1.06
C SER A 848 -0.42 -26.02 -2.07
N GLU A 849 -0.27 -26.33 -3.35
CA GLU A 849 -1.17 -25.92 -4.42
C GLU A 849 -2.60 -26.47 -4.21
N ASN A 850 -2.72 -27.70 -3.72
CA ASN A 850 -4.03 -28.29 -3.41
C ASN A 850 -4.71 -27.62 -2.20
N ARG A 851 -3.95 -27.24 -1.15
CA ARG A 851 -4.49 -26.46 -0.01
C ARG A 851 -5.00 -25.09 -0.47
N GLU A 852 -4.21 -24.38 -1.27
CA GLU A 852 -4.60 -23.10 -1.88
C GLU A 852 -5.85 -23.25 -2.76
N LYS A 853 -5.93 -24.28 -3.61
CA LYS A 853 -7.13 -24.56 -4.42
C LYS A 853 -8.38 -24.81 -3.57
N ASP A 854 -8.26 -25.53 -2.46
CA ASP A 854 -9.41 -25.81 -1.58
C ASP A 854 -9.80 -24.61 -0.72
N GLN A 855 -8.84 -23.78 -0.30
CA GLN A 855 -9.11 -22.47 0.32
C GLN A 855 -9.81 -21.54 -0.67
N ASN A 856 -9.36 -21.48 -1.92
CA ASN A 856 -9.97 -20.65 -2.97
C ASN A 856 -11.41 -21.12 -3.29
N LYS A 857 -11.68 -22.43 -3.30
CA LYS A 857 -13.06 -22.98 -3.37
C LYS A 857 -13.93 -22.56 -2.18
N ARG A 858 -13.38 -22.49 -0.95
CA ARG A 858 -14.11 -22.01 0.24
C ARG A 858 -14.44 -20.52 0.11
N MET A 859 -13.47 -19.69 -0.29
CA MET A 859 -13.68 -18.26 -0.54
C MET A 859 -14.71 -18.00 -1.65
N GLN A 860 -14.72 -18.81 -2.71
CA GLN A 860 -15.72 -18.72 -3.78
C GLN A 860 -17.14 -19.08 -3.30
N ARG A 861 -17.29 -20.06 -2.40
CA ARG A 861 -18.59 -20.37 -1.77
C ARG A 861 -19.06 -19.21 -0.90
N GLN A 862 -18.24 -18.72 0.02
CA GLN A 862 -18.56 -17.55 0.85
C GLN A 862 -18.92 -16.31 -0.01
N THR A 863 -18.20 -16.07 -1.11
CA THR A 863 -18.50 -14.97 -2.04
C THR A 863 -19.85 -15.16 -2.75
N ARG A 864 -20.29 -16.41 -2.96
CA ARG A 864 -21.62 -16.71 -3.51
C ARG A 864 -22.70 -16.50 -2.44
N ASP A 865 -22.50 -17.03 -1.24
CA ASP A 865 -23.45 -16.94 -0.13
C ASP A 865 -23.71 -15.46 0.24
N ILE A 866 -22.66 -14.64 0.36
CA ILE A 866 -22.75 -13.18 0.58
C ILE A 866 -23.48 -12.47 -0.56
N LYS A 867 -23.34 -12.92 -1.81
CA LYS A 867 -24.11 -12.36 -2.94
C LYS A 867 -25.58 -12.70 -2.86
N GLU A 868 -25.92 -13.93 -2.47
CA GLU A 868 -27.31 -14.35 -2.28
C GLU A 868 -27.94 -13.54 -1.13
N GLU A 869 -27.27 -13.38 0.02
CA GLU A 869 -27.68 -12.49 1.13
C GLU A 869 -27.87 -11.03 0.69
N MET A 870 -26.93 -10.46 -0.07
CA MET A 870 -27.06 -9.09 -0.59
C MET A 870 -28.29 -8.92 -1.51
N THR A 871 -28.62 -9.93 -2.32
CA THR A 871 -29.85 -9.87 -3.13
C THR A 871 -31.13 -9.99 -2.30
N GLU A 872 -31.12 -10.69 -1.16
CA GLU A 872 -32.26 -10.68 -0.23
C GLU A 872 -32.40 -9.35 0.51
N LEU A 873 -31.29 -8.76 0.97
CA LEU A 873 -31.30 -7.46 1.63
C LEU A 873 -31.82 -6.37 0.70
N SER A 874 -31.39 -6.36 -0.58
CA SER A 874 -31.90 -5.43 -1.59
C SER A 874 -33.40 -5.59 -1.84
N LYS A 875 -33.94 -6.82 -1.81
CA LYS A 875 -35.40 -7.06 -1.88
C LYS A 875 -36.13 -6.49 -0.65
N LYS A 876 -35.60 -6.73 0.56
CA LYS A 876 -36.17 -6.22 1.82
C LYS A 876 -36.15 -4.69 1.87
N GLU A 877 -35.11 -4.03 1.35
CA GLU A 877 -35.03 -2.57 1.21
C GLU A 877 -36.08 -2.03 0.22
N ALA A 878 -36.29 -2.70 -0.92
CA ALA A 878 -37.31 -2.34 -1.90
C ALA A 878 -38.76 -2.59 -1.38
N GLU A 879 -38.96 -3.49 -0.43
CA GLU A 879 -40.23 -3.66 0.28
C GLU A 879 -40.43 -2.60 1.37
N ALA A 880 -39.40 -2.31 2.17
CA ALA A 880 -39.44 -1.26 3.19
C ALA A 880 -39.70 0.13 2.58
N SER A 881 -39.08 0.42 1.42
CA SER A 881 -39.31 1.66 0.68
C SER A 881 -40.74 1.81 0.18
N ARG A 882 -41.39 0.70 -0.22
CA ARG A 882 -42.80 0.68 -0.62
C ARG A 882 -43.73 0.92 0.57
N ARG A 883 -43.53 0.20 1.69
CA ARG A 883 -44.29 0.42 2.94
C ARG A 883 -44.14 1.86 3.46
N LYS A 884 -42.94 2.44 3.32
CA LYS A 884 -42.70 3.84 3.68
C LYS A 884 -43.57 4.79 2.85
N HIS A 885 -43.61 4.59 1.53
CA HIS A 885 -44.41 5.43 0.64
C HIS A 885 -45.92 5.30 0.90
N GLU A 886 -46.40 4.09 1.19
CA GLU A 886 -47.79 3.82 1.61
C GLU A 886 -48.13 4.62 2.89
N LEU A 887 -47.27 4.58 3.91
CA LEU A 887 -47.46 5.34 5.15
C LEU A 887 -47.35 6.87 4.96
N GLU A 888 -46.51 7.35 4.05
CA GLU A 888 -46.46 8.78 3.68
C GLU A 888 -47.80 9.24 3.08
N MET A 889 -48.42 8.44 2.20
CA MET A 889 -49.75 8.74 1.64
C MET A 889 -50.87 8.72 2.70
N ASP A 890 -50.83 7.78 3.65
CA ASP A 890 -51.78 7.73 4.77
C ASP A 890 -51.66 8.96 5.68
N ILE A 891 -50.43 9.46 5.91
CA ILE A 891 -50.19 10.69 6.67
C ILE A 891 -50.77 11.91 5.94
N GLU A 892 -50.50 12.07 4.63
CA GLU A 892 -51.07 13.17 3.83
C GLU A 892 -52.62 13.17 3.85
N SER A 893 -53.23 11.98 3.80
CA SER A 893 -54.68 11.78 3.92
C SER A 893 -55.22 12.21 5.29
N LEU A 894 -54.55 11.80 6.37
CA LEU A 894 -54.91 12.17 7.75
C LEU A 894 -54.71 13.66 8.03
N GLU A 895 -53.66 14.28 7.47
CA GLU A 895 -53.43 15.73 7.57
C GLU A 895 -54.52 16.52 6.85
N ALA A 896 -54.95 16.09 5.66
CA ALA A 896 -56.07 16.70 4.95
C ALA A 896 -57.39 16.59 5.73
N ALA A 897 -57.67 15.43 6.34
CA ALA A 897 -58.84 15.24 7.20
C ALA A 897 -58.78 16.15 8.45
N ASN A 898 -57.62 16.29 9.08
CA ASN A 898 -57.42 17.14 10.26
C ASN A 898 -57.59 18.64 9.91
N GLN A 899 -57.11 19.08 8.74
CA GLN A 899 -57.35 20.44 8.24
C GLN A 899 -58.84 20.72 8.02
N SER A 900 -59.61 19.74 7.51
CA SER A 900 -61.08 19.85 7.38
C SER A 900 -61.74 20.01 8.76
N LEU A 901 -61.40 19.14 9.72
CA LEU A 901 -61.95 19.20 11.08
C LEU A 901 -61.60 20.52 11.80
N GLN A 902 -60.41 21.09 11.56
CA GLN A 902 -60.07 22.42 12.07
C GLN A 902 -60.89 23.55 11.42
N ALA A 903 -61.26 23.41 10.14
CA ALA A 903 -62.14 24.37 9.48
C ALA A 903 -63.56 24.31 10.06
N ASP A 904 -64.10 23.11 10.25
CA ASP A 904 -65.40 22.88 10.87
C ASP A 904 -65.45 23.40 12.32
N LEU A 905 -64.38 23.16 13.11
CA LEU A 905 -64.25 23.67 14.47
C LEU A 905 -64.26 25.20 14.53
N LYS A 906 -63.53 25.88 13.63
CA LYS A 906 -63.56 27.35 13.51
C LYS A 906 -64.95 27.87 13.13
N LEU A 907 -65.66 27.14 12.27
CA LEU A 907 -67.01 27.49 11.84
C LEU A 907 -68.04 27.28 12.98
N ALA A 908 -67.83 26.26 13.82
CA ALA A 908 -68.59 26.07 15.05
C ALA A 908 -68.33 27.18 16.08
N PHE A 909 -67.07 27.56 16.33
CA PHE A 909 -66.74 28.70 17.21
C PHE A 909 -67.36 30.01 16.71
N LYS A 910 -67.35 30.25 15.38
CA LYS A 910 -68.02 31.42 14.83
C LYS A 910 -69.52 31.40 15.11
N ARG A 911 -70.22 30.27 14.89
CA ARG A 911 -71.65 30.14 15.21
C ARG A 911 -71.95 30.36 16.70
N ILE A 912 -71.05 29.95 17.60
CA ILE A 912 -71.18 30.21 19.04
C ILE A 912 -71.07 31.71 19.32
N GLY A 913 -70.07 32.40 18.74
CA GLY A 913 -69.92 33.85 18.89
C GLY A 913 -71.09 34.64 18.27
N ASP A 914 -71.55 34.25 17.09
CA ASP A 914 -72.71 34.86 16.42
C ASP A 914 -74.00 34.68 17.27
N LEU A 915 -74.14 33.56 18.02
CA LEU A 915 -75.24 33.33 18.96
C LEU A 915 -75.09 34.12 20.27
N GLN A 916 -73.86 34.28 20.78
CA GLN A 916 -73.60 35.07 21.99
C GLN A 916 -73.88 36.56 21.76
N ALA A 917 -73.46 37.12 20.62
CA ALA A 917 -73.79 38.49 20.24
C ALA A 917 -75.31 38.71 20.11
N ALA A 918 -76.04 37.74 19.54
CA ALA A 918 -77.50 37.79 19.46
C ALA A 918 -78.20 37.69 20.83
N MET A 919 -77.54 37.14 21.86
CA MET A 919 -78.05 37.13 23.24
C MET A 919 -77.72 38.41 24.00
N GLU A 920 -76.58 39.06 23.72
CA GLU A 920 -76.24 40.36 24.30
C GLU A 920 -77.15 41.49 23.76
N ASP A 921 -77.47 41.47 22.45
CA ASP A 921 -78.44 42.40 21.84
C ASP A 921 -79.88 42.26 22.40
N GLU A 922 -80.25 41.12 23.02
CA GLU A 922 -81.55 40.94 23.72
C GLU A 922 -81.53 41.40 25.19
N MET A 923 -80.38 41.83 25.75
CA MET A 923 -80.25 42.23 27.17
C MET A 923 -80.04 43.74 27.40
N GLU A 924 -79.89 44.58 26.37
CA GLU A 924 -79.79 46.05 26.52
C GLU A 924 -81.15 46.80 26.47
N THR A 925 -82.22 46.24 27.04
CA THR A 925 -83.43 47.00 27.42
C THR A 925 -84.11 46.43 28.66
N ASP A 926 -83.76 46.96 29.83
CA ASP A 926 -84.63 47.38 30.96
C ASP A 926 -83.86 47.29 32.29
N ASP A 927 -83.35 48.44 32.75
CA ASP A 927 -83.02 48.66 34.17
C ASP A 927 -84.32 48.93 34.94
N ASP A 928 -84.57 48.21 36.04
CA ASP A 928 -85.27 48.77 37.21
C ASP A 928 -85.09 47.91 38.49
N ASP A 929 -84.58 48.59 39.52
CA ASP A 929 -84.79 48.45 40.97
C ASP A 929 -84.70 47.10 41.76
N ASP A 930 -83.85 47.16 42.79
CA ASP A 930 -84.18 47.04 44.24
C ASP A 930 -83.62 45.91 45.15
N LEU A 931 -83.04 46.41 46.26
CA LEU A 931 -83.07 45.90 47.65
C LEU A 931 -82.19 44.71 48.16
N ILE A 932 -81.32 45.09 49.11
CA ILE A 932 -81.03 44.44 50.42
C ILE A 932 -79.90 43.38 50.51
N ASN A 933 -78.71 43.91 50.84
CA ASN A 933 -77.95 43.62 52.08
C ASN A 933 -77.44 42.19 52.37
N SER A 934 -76.14 41.95 52.14
CA SER A 934 -75.16 41.72 53.22
C SER A 934 -73.75 41.41 52.67
N GLY A 935 -72.71 41.96 53.30
CA GLY A 935 -71.30 41.66 52.96
C GLY A 935 -70.38 42.85 53.19
N ASP A 936 -69.37 42.68 54.06
CA ASP A 936 -68.38 43.71 54.40
C ASP A 936 -67.39 43.94 53.25
N GLU A 937 -66.84 45.16 53.16
CA GLU A 937 -66.12 45.69 51.99
C GLU A 937 -64.59 45.48 52.02
N SER A 938 -64.01 45.64 50.83
CA SER A 938 -62.61 46.00 50.50
C SER A 938 -61.48 44.94 50.43
N ASP A 939 -60.86 44.97 49.24
CA ASP A 939 -59.44 44.75 48.91
C ASP A 939 -58.85 43.33 48.92
N MET A 940 -58.97 42.65 47.77
CA MET A 940 -57.77 42.25 47.02
C MET A 940 -57.97 42.36 45.51
N ASP A 941 -56.91 42.83 44.84
CA ASP A 941 -56.93 43.43 43.50
C ASP A 941 -56.43 42.45 42.42
N SER A 942 -56.77 42.74 41.15
CA SER A 942 -55.99 42.41 39.95
C SER A 942 -55.23 41.06 39.87
N GLU A 943 -55.85 39.96 39.37
CA GLU A 943 -55.08 38.83 38.79
C GLU A 943 -55.82 37.88 37.79
N VAL A 944 -56.66 38.39 36.87
CA VAL A 944 -57.31 37.54 35.83
C VAL A 944 -57.33 38.10 34.39
N GLU A 945 -56.34 38.91 33.99
CA GLU A 945 -56.17 39.30 32.58
C GLU A 945 -55.04 38.57 31.83
N ASP A 946 -54.06 37.97 32.53
CA ASP A 946 -52.81 37.48 31.91
C ASP A 946 -52.86 36.01 31.40
N ARG A 947 -54.01 35.60 30.83
CA ARG A 947 -54.21 34.22 30.29
C ARG A 947 -54.66 34.13 28.83
N VAL A 948 -54.78 35.24 28.11
CA VAL A 948 -55.32 35.23 26.74
C VAL A 948 -54.28 35.56 25.65
N ASP A 949 -53.16 36.22 25.95
CA ASP A 949 -52.18 36.63 24.92
C ASP A 949 -51.10 35.57 24.56
N GLY A 950 -51.04 34.45 25.27
CA GLY A 950 -50.09 33.36 25.01
C GLY A 950 -50.24 32.65 23.65
N VAL A 951 -51.34 32.85 22.93
CA VAL A 951 -51.69 32.08 21.72
C VAL A 951 -51.33 32.80 20.41
N LYS A 952 -51.05 34.11 20.42
CA LYS A 952 -50.78 34.90 19.19
C LYS A 952 -49.32 34.92 18.74
N SER A 953 -48.36 34.51 19.57
CA SER A 953 -46.92 34.66 19.27
C SER A 953 -46.28 33.55 18.42
N LEU A 954 -46.95 32.44 18.13
CA LEU A 954 -46.35 31.27 17.46
C LEU A 954 -46.69 31.10 15.96
N LEU A 955 -47.53 31.96 15.38
CA LEU A 955 -48.05 31.80 14.01
C LEU A 955 -47.51 32.79 12.96
N SER A 956 -46.51 33.61 13.30
CA SER A 956 -46.03 34.73 12.48
C SER A 956 -44.60 34.60 11.96
N LYS A 957 -44.15 33.40 11.51
CA LYS A 957 -42.85 33.27 10.81
C LYS A 957 -42.62 32.01 9.93
N SER A 958 -43.45 31.79 8.90
CA SER A 958 -42.97 31.24 7.59
C SER A 958 -44.06 31.15 6.51
N LYS A 959 -44.26 32.23 5.74
CA LYS A 959 -44.78 32.18 4.36
C LYS A 959 -43.92 33.10 3.50
N GLY A 960 -43.41 32.58 2.38
CA GLY A 960 -42.37 33.23 1.56
C GLY A 960 -41.33 32.20 1.10
N SER A 961 -41.59 31.30 0.13
CA SER A 961 -41.95 31.48 -1.28
C SER A 961 -40.73 31.37 -2.22
N THR A 962 -40.58 30.17 -2.79
CA THR A 962 -40.08 29.84 -4.14
C THR A 962 -38.96 30.68 -4.80
N LYS A 963 -37.81 30.02 -5.04
CA LYS A 963 -37.35 29.69 -6.41
C LYS A 963 -36.28 28.59 -6.43
N THR A 964 -36.12 27.97 -7.59
CA THR A 964 -35.48 26.67 -7.83
C THR A 964 -34.10 26.77 -8.48
N LEU A 965 -33.35 25.65 -8.43
CA LEU A 965 -32.05 25.37 -9.09
C LEU A 965 -30.85 26.11 -8.45
N SER A 966 -29.68 25.50 -8.21
CA SER A 966 -29.10 24.25 -8.73
C SER A 966 -27.98 23.71 -7.81
N ASP A 967 -27.83 22.38 -7.79
CA ASP A 967 -26.57 21.60 -7.72
C ASP A 967 -25.37 22.11 -6.88
N GLU A 968 -25.14 21.52 -5.69
CA GLU A 968 -23.89 20.81 -5.31
C GLU A 968 -23.99 20.22 -3.89
N GLY A 969 -23.71 18.92 -3.74
CA GLY A 969 -23.90 18.17 -2.49
C GLY A 969 -22.83 18.45 -1.42
N THR A 970 -23.27 18.94 -0.25
CA THR A 970 -22.39 19.28 0.89
C THR A 970 -22.01 18.05 1.73
N GLN A 971 -20.75 17.97 2.16
CA GLN A 971 -20.27 17.02 3.17
C GLN A 971 -20.45 17.54 4.60
N LYS A 972 -20.77 16.61 5.54
CA LYS A 972 -20.62 16.70 7.02
C LYS A 972 -21.57 17.67 7.76
N THR A 973 -21.99 17.43 9.01
CA THR A 973 -22.01 16.24 9.91
C THR A 973 -22.98 16.56 11.07
N THR A 974 -23.49 15.53 11.75
CA THR A 974 -23.94 15.55 13.16
C THR A 974 -24.86 16.69 13.63
N SER A 975 -26.13 16.34 13.91
CA SER A 975 -26.83 16.85 15.09
C SER A 975 -26.69 15.84 16.23
N SER A 976 -26.61 16.33 17.47
CA SER A 976 -26.87 15.53 18.67
C SER A 976 -27.87 16.29 19.53
N ARG A 977 -28.97 15.63 19.89
CA ARG A 977 -29.90 16.10 20.92
C ARG A 977 -29.23 16.16 22.29
N GLN A 978 -29.54 17.16 23.09
CA GLN A 978 -29.95 17.02 24.49
C GLN A 978 -31.20 17.93 24.63
N HIS A 979 -32.33 17.48 25.16
CA HIS A 979 -32.63 17.17 26.57
C HIS A 979 -33.68 16.02 26.66
N LEU A 980 -34.12 15.50 27.81
CA LEU A 980 -34.17 16.00 29.19
C LEU A 980 -34.08 14.81 30.19
N MET A 981 -33.88 15.08 31.49
CA MET A 981 -34.13 14.14 32.59
C MET A 981 -34.90 14.85 33.73
N ALA A 982 -35.36 14.10 34.75
CA ALA A 982 -36.16 14.52 35.93
C ALA A 982 -37.69 14.61 35.68
N LEU A 983 -38.55 13.77 36.28
CA LEU A 983 -38.97 13.63 37.71
C LEU A 983 -40.03 14.69 38.09
N ASP A 984 -41.12 14.42 38.85
CA ASP A 984 -41.43 13.30 39.76
C ASP A 984 -42.91 12.82 39.66
N SER A 985 -43.12 11.50 39.59
CA SER A 985 -44.12 10.70 40.35
C SER A 985 -43.96 9.20 40.04
#